data_AF-A0A8H2WUL1-F1
#
_entry.id   AF-A0A8H2WUL1-F1
#
_cell.length_a   1.000
_cell.length_b   1.000
_cell.length_c   1.000
_cell.angle_alpha   90.00
_cell.angle_beta   90.00
_cell.angle_gamma   90.00
#
_symmetry.space_group_name_H-M   'P 1'
#
loop_
_entity.id
_entity.type
_entity.pdbx_description
1 polymer ?
#
loop_
_entity_poly.entity_id
_entity_poly.type
_entity_poly.pdbx_seq_one_letter_code
_entity_poly.pdbx_strand_id
1 'polypeptide(L)'
;MSEPIVEKEAGPPAAAPTTPGAAGTPTEEKKKREYKDFGHEEEKATHAKVDMAQIELKAEDLYDKDKVDLETVVLDDVFTLLQCTEEGLTQSEATRRLELFGPNRLESKEQNPFLQFLGFMWNPLSWVMEGAALVAIALSNGGGRAPDWPDFVGVLLASRTEEVENQLEADVTEFAGRGLRALAVAYEELDHDNFEGEGNGFELIGLLAIFDPPRDDTKQTIDDAIALGVKVKMVTGDQLAIAKETGRRLGLGDHMYPAKVLKDGPPPGGKHMSLDEMIMDADGFAGVFPEHKYEIVKRLQGLGHLCAMTGDGANDAPALSRANVGIAVEGATDAARGAADIVLTEPGLSTIVHAIRGSRQIFQRMRNYAIYACAVTIRIVVCFAILAFAYQFDFPPFMVLIIALLNDGTIMTLSVDRVLPSNTPDAWDLAEIFAFAVAYGLYLTLSTIVLVIVILETDFFERKFGVSLESERDASGRKNHNDRQLHMIIYLQVAMISQALIFITRSHGFFFMERPSTALLGAFAIAQLVSSIIAAYADWGFTDIHSISGGWIGIVWVWNIVWFFPLDWIKFAMKATIIRWFRERRERKAAAAARATGGEVPLTRTTSRAASIHESLYSNRVSFLKRAARRAGFGDKRVRMSQGELQRFSSIQAAQTGATLARNPSRPH
;
A
#
# COMPACT_ATOMS: atom_id res chain seq x y z
N MET A 1 77.42 11.92 45.97
CA MET A 1 77.12 12.60 47.24
C MET A 1 75.72 12.17 47.63
N SER A 2 75.44 11.41 48.69
CA SER A 2 76.25 10.79 49.74
C SER A 2 75.28 9.80 50.40
N GLU A 3 75.70 8.54 50.51
CA GLU A 3 75.12 7.51 51.38
C GLU A 3 75.39 7.84 52.87
N PRO A 4 74.65 7.25 53.85
CA PRO A 4 75.05 5.93 54.40
C PRO A 4 73.93 4.93 54.79
N ILE A 5 74.08 3.60 54.52
CA ILE A 5 74.45 2.42 55.38
C ILE A 5 73.50 2.18 56.61
N VAL A 6 72.85 1.02 56.91
CA VAL A 6 73.36 -0.33 57.36
C VAL A 6 72.21 -1.39 57.53
N GLU A 7 72.42 -2.61 56.97
CA GLU A 7 72.16 -4.04 57.38
C GLU A 7 70.86 -4.56 58.07
N LYS A 8 70.48 -5.86 58.09
CA LYS A 8 70.60 -7.10 57.26
C LYS A 8 69.88 -8.27 58.02
N GLU A 9 69.19 -9.17 57.28
CA GLU A 9 68.91 -10.64 57.48
C GLU A 9 68.29 -11.27 58.77
N ALA A 10 67.27 -12.15 58.59
CA ALA A 10 67.30 -13.62 58.85
C ALA A 10 65.87 -14.27 58.81
N GLY A 11 65.75 -15.51 58.30
CA GLY A 11 64.50 -16.30 58.17
C GLY A 11 64.15 -17.24 59.35
N PRO A 12 63.52 -18.43 59.10
CA PRO A 12 62.10 -18.80 59.35
C PRO A 12 61.94 -19.85 60.50
N PRO A 13 60.76 -20.49 60.82
CA PRO A 13 60.19 -21.62 60.03
C PRO A 13 58.66 -21.97 60.18
N ALA A 14 58.18 -22.79 59.21
CA ALA A 14 57.25 -23.95 59.26
C ALA A 14 55.91 -24.00 60.07
N ALA A 15 54.79 -24.35 59.39
CA ALA A 15 54.17 -25.70 59.40
C ALA A 15 52.76 -25.74 58.71
N ALA A 16 52.54 -26.75 57.85
CA ALA A 16 51.23 -27.28 57.43
C ALA A 16 50.93 -28.57 58.26
N PRO A 17 49.82 -29.36 58.13
CA PRO A 17 48.72 -29.35 57.13
C PRO A 17 47.29 -29.67 57.69
N THR A 18 46.24 -29.67 56.85
CA THR A 18 45.21 -30.74 56.66
C THR A 18 43.98 -30.28 55.83
N THR A 19 43.54 -31.12 54.90
CA THR A 19 42.31 -31.12 54.07
C THR A 19 41.42 -32.31 54.49
N PRO A 20 40.24 -32.62 53.87
CA PRO A 20 39.14 -31.83 53.30
C PRO A 20 37.73 -32.32 53.77
N GLY A 21 36.65 -31.61 53.44
CA GLY A 21 35.26 -32.07 53.62
C GLY A 21 34.29 -31.41 52.66
N ALA A 22 33.40 -32.19 52.05
CA ALA A 22 32.67 -31.90 50.82
C ALA A 22 31.21 -31.41 51.00
N ALA A 23 30.71 -30.80 49.90
CA ALA A 23 29.33 -30.73 49.41
C ALA A 23 28.31 -29.79 50.10
N GLY A 24 27.69 -28.93 49.27
CA GLY A 24 26.46 -28.19 49.60
C GLY A 24 26.34 -26.87 48.82
N THR A 25 25.60 -26.88 47.71
CA THR A 25 25.13 -25.69 46.98
C THR A 25 24.26 -24.78 47.85
N PRO A 26 24.38 -23.44 47.76
CA PRO A 26 23.30 -22.53 48.10
C PRO A 26 22.74 -21.82 46.87
N THR A 27 21.43 -21.88 46.77
CA THR A 27 20.49 -21.17 45.90
C THR A 27 20.64 -19.64 46.00
N GLU A 28 20.75 -18.95 44.87
CA GLU A 28 20.65 -17.48 44.78
C GLU A 28 19.19 -17.01 44.84
N GLU A 29 18.93 -16.05 45.74
CA GLU A 29 17.69 -15.29 45.86
C GLU A 29 17.51 -14.33 44.67
N LYS A 30 16.32 -14.32 44.07
CA LYS A 30 15.93 -13.34 43.06
C LYS A 30 15.47 -12.04 43.73
N LYS A 31 16.25 -10.96 43.59
CA LYS A 31 15.78 -9.59 43.85
C LYS A 31 14.87 -9.11 42.71
N LYS A 32 13.65 -8.69 43.03
CA LYS A 32 12.72 -7.92 42.17
C LYS A 32 13.33 -6.54 41.88
N ARG A 33 13.09 -6.00 40.68
CA ARG A 33 13.56 -4.67 40.25
C ARG A 33 12.42 -3.65 40.31
N GLU A 34 12.73 -2.56 40.99
CA GLU A 34 12.12 -1.24 41.00
C GLU A 34 11.70 -0.66 39.63
N TYR A 35 10.49 -0.14 39.41
CA TYR A 35 10.24 0.82 38.30
C TYR A 35 9.80 2.17 38.87
N LYS A 36 10.66 3.18 38.77
CA LYS A 36 10.33 4.59 39.05
C LYS A 36 9.73 5.27 37.80
N ASP A 37 8.72 6.08 38.06
CA ASP A 37 7.99 6.93 37.13
C ASP A 37 8.87 8.10 36.63
N PHE A 38 8.84 8.37 35.32
CA PHE A 38 9.67 9.40 34.68
C PHE A 38 8.94 10.74 34.64
N GLY A 39 9.03 11.49 35.73
CA GLY A 39 8.92 12.94 35.69
C GLY A 39 10.23 13.54 35.19
N HIS A 40 10.21 14.27 34.07
CA HIS A 40 11.37 15.02 33.59
C HIS A 40 11.64 16.22 34.53
N GLU A 41 12.48 16.02 35.54
CA GLU A 41 13.29 17.12 36.08
C GLU A 41 14.56 17.23 35.22
N GLU A 42 14.87 18.43 34.73
CA GLU A 42 16.12 18.71 34.00
C GLU A 42 17.31 18.59 34.98
N GLU A 43 17.79 17.37 35.21
CA GLU A 43 19.06 17.14 35.90
C GLU A 43 20.23 17.56 34.99
N LYS A 44 21.13 18.39 35.54
CA LYS A 44 22.32 18.86 34.82
C LYS A 44 23.28 17.71 34.54
N ALA A 45 23.84 17.67 33.33
CA ALA A 45 24.77 16.64 32.88
C ALA A 45 25.90 16.36 33.89
N THR A 46 26.06 15.08 34.26
CA THR A 46 27.04 14.60 35.24
C THR A 46 28.12 13.75 34.55
N HIS A 47 29.38 13.88 34.98
CA HIS A 47 30.46 13.01 34.52
C HIS A 47 30.40 11.64 35.21
N ALA A 48 30.79 10.58 34.50
CA ALA A 48 30.79 9.21 35.02
C ALA A 48 31.78 9.07 36.20
N LYS A 49 31.38 8.38 37.28
CA LYS A 49 32.20 8.18 38.50
C LYS A 49 33.17 6.99 38.38
N VAL A 50 33.83 6.82 37.23
CA VAL A 50 34.73 5.69 36.98
C VAL A 50 36.09 6.18 36.49
N ASP A 51 37.17 5.60 37.00
CA ASP A 51 38.54 5.93 36.59
C ASP A 51 38.81 5.46 35.14
N MET A 52 38.81 6.41 34.20
CA MET A 52 38.88 6.16 32.74
C MET A 52 40.23 5.58 32.24
N ALA A 53 41.22 5.38 33.13
CA ALA A 53 42.57 4.96 32.77
C ALA A 53 42.81 3.43 32.86
N GLN A 54 41.89 2.65 33.42
CA GLN A 54 42.00 1.17 33.53
C GLN A 54 40.75 0.50 32.95
N ILE A 55 40.84 0.03 31.71
CA ILE A 55 39.70 -0.52 30.98
C ILE A 55 39.74 -2.06 31.00
N GLU A 56 38.85 -2.67 31.78
CA GLU A 56 38.17 -3.95 31.47
C GLU A 56 36.77 -3.92 32.09
N LEU A 57 35.85 -3.12 31.52
CA LEU A 57 34.43 -3.19 31.88
C LEU A 57 33.80 -4.42 31.21
N LYS A 58 33.16 -5.29 32.00
CA LYS A 58 32.37 -6.41 31.48
C LYS A 58 30.99 -5.90 31.09
N ALA A 59 30.33 -6.55 30.13
CA ALA A 59 29.00 -6.13 29.66
C ALA A 59 27.94 -6.12 30.77
N GLU A 60 28.18 -6.85 31.85
CA GLU A 60 27.34 -6.87 33.05
C GLU A 60 27.32 -5.50 33.77
N ASP A 61 28.44 -4.76 33.75
CA ASP A 61 28.57 -3.45 34.40
C ASP A 61 27.88 -2.31 33.63
N LEU A 62 27.61 -2.50 32.33
CA LEU A 62 26.90 -1.55 31.47
C LEU A 62 25.38 -1.50 31.74
N TYR A 63 24.84 -2.51 32.44
CA TYR A 63 23.42 -2.59 32.80
C TYR A 63 23.18 -2.31 34.30
N ASP A 64 24.23 -1.88 35.02
CA ASP A 64 24.17 -1.51 36.43
C ASP A 64 23.99 0.02 36.54
N LYS A 65 22.74 0.47 36.71
CA LYS A 65 22.36 1.89 36.76
C LYS A 65 23.07 2.66 37.88
N ASP A 66 23.53 1.97 38.92
CA ASP A 66 24.22 2.59 40.07
C ASP A 66 25.68 2.98 39.75
N LYS A 67 26.27 2.38 38.71
CA LYS A 67 27.67 2.65 38.28
C LYS A 67 27.76 3.61 37.10
N VAL A 68 26.88 3.46 36.11
CA VAL A 68 26.85 4.29 34.91
C VAL A 68 25.39 4.53 34.52
N ASP A 69 24.93 5.77 34.70
CA ASP A 69 23.63 6.19 34.20
C ASP A 69 23.78 6.86 32.83
N LEU A 70 23.44 6.13 31.77
CA LEU A 70 23.60 6.58 30.38
C LEU A 70 22.62 7.71 30.00
N GLU A 71 21.59 7.95 30.81
CA GLU A 71 20.58 8.98 30.55
C GLU A 71 21.07 10.39 30.91
N THR A 72 22.08 10.51 31.80
CA THR A 72 22.54 11.80 32.37
C THR A 72 24.02 12.12 32.10
N VAL A 73 24.76 11.23 31.41
CA VAL A 73 26.21 11.37 31.13
C VAL A 73 26.51 12.18 29.86
N VAL A 74 27.61 12.93 29.88
CA VAL A 74 28.09 13.73 28.73
C VAL A 74 28.46 12.83 27.54
N LEU A 75 28.05 13.22 26.33
CA LEU A 75 28.23 12.46 25.08
C LEU A 75 29.66 11.94 24.85
N ASP A 76 30.68 12.73 25.17
CA ASP A 76 32.10 12.33 25.00
C ASP A 76 32.50 11.16 25.90
N ASP A 77 31.97 11.12 27.13
CA ASP A 77 32.19 10.01 28.07
C ASP A 77 31.42 8.76 27.62
N VAL A 78 30.24 8.93 27.00
CA VAL A 78 29.44 7.84 26.42
C VAL A 78 30.17 7.18 25.25
N PHE A 79 30.78 7.96 24.35
CA PHE A 79 31.56 7.42 23.24
C PHE A 79 32.78 6.62 23.72
N THR A 80 33.42 7.09 24.79
CA THR A 80 34.55 6.42 25.41
C THR A 80 34.12 5.11 26.11
N LEU A 81 33.00 5.14 26.85
CA LEU A 81 32.41 3.99 27.54
C LEU A 81 31.93 2.90 26.57
N LEU A 82 31.24 3.28 25.50
CA LEU A 82 30.71 2.35 24.49
C LEU A 82 31.74 2.00 23.40
N GLN A 83 32.95 2.56 23.50
CA GLN A 83 34.04 2.42 22.55
C GLN A 83 33.56 2.61 21.11
N CYS A 84 32.80 3.69 20.87
CA CYS A 84 32.25 4.03 19.57
C CYS A 84 32.62 5.46 19.19
N THR A 85 32.54 5.77 17.90
CA THR A 85 32.76 7.11 17.35
C THR A 85 31.45 7.65 16.78
N GLU A 86 31.35 8.96 16.53
CA GLU A 86 30.16 9.58 15.92
C GLU A 86 29.76 8.97 14.57
N GLU A 87 30.72 8.37 13.84
CA GLU A 87 30.47 7.70 12.55
C GLU A 87 29.94 6.26 12.70
N GLY A 88 29.75 5.78 13.93
CA GLY A 88 29.25 4.43 14.23
C GLY A 88 30.32 3.34 14.25
N LEU A 89 29.89 2.08 14.32
CA LEU A 89 30.80 0.92 14.40
C LEU A 89 31.30 0.50 13.02
N THR A 90 32.59 0.21 12.91
CA THR A 90 33.14 -0.44 11.72
C THR A 90 32.61 -1.87 11.58
N GLN A 91 32.46 -2.36 10.35
CA GLN A 91 31.85 -3.66 10.09
C GLN A 91 32.63 -4.84 10.71
N SER A 92 33.95 -4.71 10.85
CA SER A 92 34.79 -5.66 11.56
C SER A 92 34.50 -5.70 13.06
N GLU A 93 34.31 -4.54 13.68
CA GLU A 93 34.03 -4.42 15.12
C GLU A 93 32.59 -4.87 15.43
N ALA A 94 31.62 -4.53 14.57
CA ALA A 94 30.26 -5.03 14.69
C ALA A 94 30.19 -6.56 14.61
N THR A 95 30.99 -7.20 13.74
CA THR A 95 31.05 -8.66 13.63
C THR A 95 31.66 -9.29 14.88
N ARG A 96 32.75 -8.69 15.41
CA ARG A 96 33.38 -9.12 16.67
C ARG A 96 32.43 -9.00 17.86
N ARG A 97 31.66 -7.92 17.94
CA ARG A 97 30.64 -7.73 19.00
C ARG A 97 29.47 -8.69 18.86
N LEU A 98 29.05 -9.03 17.63
CA LEU A 98 28.05 -10.07 17.37
C LEU A 98 28.51 -11.46 17.81
N GLU A 99 29.81 -11.76 17.69
CA GLU A 99 30.39 -13.02 18.20
C GLU A 99 30.46 -13.06 19.74
N LEU A 100 30.70 -11.91 20.38
CA LEU A 100 30.82 -11.80 21.84
C LEU A 100 29.46 -11.71 22.56
N PHE A 101 28.52 -10.92 22.04
CA PHE A 101 27.23 -10.61 22.69
C PHE A 101 26.04 -11.35 22.07
N GLY A 102 26.26 -12.06 20.96
CA GLY A 102 25.21 -12.74 20.23
C GLY A 102 24.34 -11.79 19.39
N PRO A 103 23.44 -12.34 18.56
CA PRO A 103 22.48 -11.55 17.79
C PRO A 103 21.44 -10.92 18.72
N ASN A 104 21.06 -9.67 18.44
CA ASN A 104 20.04 -8.95 19.19
C ASN A 104 18.64 -9.55 18.91
N ARG A 105 18.36 -10.68 19.56
CA ARG A 105 17.14 -11.47 19.44
C ARG A 105 16.64 -11.78 20.83
N LEU A 106 15.35 -11.51 21.07
CA LEU A 106 14.69 -11.91 22.31
C LEU A 106 14.67 -13.44 22.41
N GLU A 107 15.36 -14.00 23.40
CA GLU A 107 15.35 -15.43 23.67
C GLU A 107 13.96 -15.86 24.14
N SER A 108 13.22 -16.56 23.27
CA SER A 108 12.01 -17.26 23.68
C SER A 108 12.42 -18.52 24.45
N LYS A 109 12.23 -18.52 25.77
CA LYS A 109 12.36 -19.75 26.57
C LYS A 109 11.21 -20.68 26.21
N GLU A 110 11.50 -21.79 25.53
CA GLU A 110 10.54 -22.88 25.40
C GLU A 110 10.31 -23.50 26.79
N GLN A 111 9.13 -23.24 27.37
CA GLN A 111 8.72 -23.92 28.59
C GLN A 111 7.91 -25.16 28.23
N ASN A 112 8.17 -26.25 28.94
CA ASN A 112 7.57 -27.54 28.66
C ASN A 112 6.09 -27.53 29.10
N PRO A 113 5.11 -27.80 28.22
CA PRO A 113 3.68 -27.65 28.51
C PRO A 113 3.21 -28.45 29.75
N PHE A 114 3.88 -29.58 30.02
CA PHE A 114 3.57 -30.43 31.17
C PHE A 114 4.02 -29.82 32.51
N LEU A 115 5.14 -29.10 32.53
CA LEU A 115 5.61 -28.36 33.71
C LEU A 115 4.74 -27.13 33.98
N GLN A 116 4.24 -26.48 32.91
CA GLN A 116 3.27 -25.39 33.03
C GLN A 116 1.92 -25.90 33.58
N PHE A 117 1.47 -27.07 33.13
CA PHE A 117 0.30 -27.77 33.67
C PHE A 117 0.44 -28.11 35.16
N LEU A 118 1.59 -28.65 35.59
CA LEU A 118 1.87 -28.92 37.00
C LEU A 118 2.00 -27.63 37.83
N GLY A 119 2.47 -26.53 37.23
CA GLY A 119 2.47 -25.20 37.84
C GLY A 119 1.07 -24.69 38.16
N PHE A 120 0.06 -25.00 37.34
CA PHE A 120 -1.35 -24.67 37.64
C PHE A 120 -1.92 -25.46 38.82
N MET A 121 -1.38 -26.65 39.13
CA MET A 121 -1.78 -27.43 40.31
C MET A 121 -1.11 -26.96 41.61
N TRP A 122 -0.15 -26.03 41.51
CA TRP A 122 0.51 -25.41 42.67
C TRP A 122 -0.17 -24.10 43.08
N ASN A 123 -1.49 -24.02 42.91
CA ASN A 123 -2.26 -22.88 43.37
C ASN A 123 -2.49 -22.99 44.89
N PRO A 124 -1.99 -22.07 45.72
CA PRO A 124 -2.13 -22.13 47.18
C PRO A 124 -3.58 -22.27 47.63
N LEU A 125 -4.53 -21.76 46.83
CA LEU A 125 -5.96 -21.81 47.11
C LEU A 125 -6.54 -23.24 47.08
N SER A 126 -6.04 -24.13 46.20
CA SER A 126 -6.48 -25.54 46.15
C SER A 126 -6.09 -26.30 47.41
N TRP A 127 -4.88 -26.05 47.94
CA TRP A 127 -4.41 -26.66 49.18
C TRP A 127 -5.19 -26.17 50.40
N VAL A 128 -5.58 -24.89 50.40
CA VAL A 128 -6.43 -24.31 51.44
C VAL A 128 -7.84 -24.93 51.40
N MET A 129 -8.41 -25.13 50.21
CA MET A 129 -9.73 -25.75 50.05
C MET A 129 -9.73 -27.25 50.42
N GLU A 130 -8.70 -28.00 50.03
CA GLU A 130 -8.56 -29.42 50.40
C GLU A 130 -8.22 -29.60 51.89
N GLY A 131 -7.43 -28.68 52.46
CA GLY A 131 -7.17 -28.58 53.89
C GLY A 131 -8.42 -28.21 54.70
N ALA A 132 -9.21 -27.24 54.24
CA ALA A 132 -10.48 -26.84 54.84
C ALA A 132 -11.52 -27.98 54.75
N ALA A 133 -11.55 -28.75 53.65
CA ALA A 133 -12.41 -29.92 53.52
C ALA A 133 -12.02 -31.03 54.51
N LEU A 134 -10.72 -31.28 54.72
CA LEU A 134 -10.23 -32.24 55.72
C LEU A 134 -10.52 -31.77 57.16
N VAL A 135 -10.37 -30.49 57.44
CA VAL A 135 -10.69 -29.88 58.75
C VAL A 135 -12.19 -29.91 59.01
N ALA A 136 -13.02 -29.64 58.00
CA ALA A 136 -14.49 -29.74 58.08
C ALA A 136 -14.96 -31.17 58.33
N ILE A 137 -14.33 -32.18 57.69
CA ILE A 137 -14.62 -33.60 57.94
C ILE A 137 -14.19 -34.01 59.36
N ALA A 138 -13.06 -33.49 59.85
CA ALA A 138 -12.58 -33.75 61.21
C ALA A 138 -13.45 -33.08 62.29
N LEU A 139 -13.91 -31.86 62.06
CA LEU A 139 -14.81 -31.12 62.96
C LEU A 139 -16.25 -31.65 62.93
N SER A 140 -16.70 -32.18 61.78
CA SER A 140 -18.04 -32.78 61.63
C SER A 140 -18.26 -34.03 62.49
N ASN A 141 -17.21 -34.66 63.01
CA ASN A 141 -17.31 -35.85 63.87
C ASN A 141 -17.11 -35.55 65.37
N GLY A 142 -17.04 -34.27 65.77
CA GLY A 142 -16.75 -33.84 67.14
C GLY A 142 -17.76 -32.84 67.72
N GLY A 143 -18.79 -33.37 68.38
CA GLY A 143 -19.64 -32.74 69.41
C GLY A 143 -19.70 -31.21 69.56
N GLY A 144 -20.82 -30.63 69.11
CA GLY A 144 -21.59 -29.63 69.88
C GLY A 144 -20.91 -28.35 70.36
N ARG A 145 -20.26 -27.57 69.48
CA ARG A 145 -19.91 -26.16 69.73
C ARG A 145 -20.33 -25.24 68.59
N ALA A 146 -20.53 -23.96 68.94
CA ALA A 146 -21.04 -22.88 68.09
C ALA A 146 -20.07 -22.53 66.92
N PRO A 147 -20.58 -22.01 65.79
CA PRO A 147 -19.80 -21.83 64.55
C PRO A 147 -18.67 -20.81 64.70
N ASP A 148 -17.52 -21.12 64.10
CA ASP A 148 -16.34 -20.27 64.03
C ASP A 148 -16.58 -19.07 63.09
N TRP A 149 -16.69 -17.88 63.69
CA TRP A 149 -16.88 -16.60 62.99
C TRP A 149 -15.77 -16.19 62.00
N PRO A 150 -14.48 -16.62 62.13
CA PRO A 150 -13.43 -16.23 61.18
C PRO A 150 -13.62 -16.81 59.76
N ASP A 151 -14.02 -18.08 59.63
CA ASP A 151 -14.23 -18.73 58.33
C ASP A 151 -15.49 -18.19 57.62
N PHE A 152 -16.51 -17.81 58.39
CA PHE A 152 -17.71 -17.15 57.88
C PHE A 152 -17.41 -15.75 57.34
N VAL A 153 -16.50 -15.01 57.98
CA VAL A 153 -16.04 -13.69 57.51
C VAL A 153 -15.15 -13.81 56.26
N GLY A 154 -14.30 -14.84 56.18
CA GLY A 154 -13.47 -15.10 54.99
C GLY A 154 -14.30 -15.39 53.73
N VAL A 155 -15.35 -16.21 53.85
CA VAL A 155 -16.28 -16.49 52.74
C VAL A 155 -17.09 -15.24 52.36
N LEU A 156 -17.51 -14.41 53.33
CA LEU A 156 -18.23 -13.15 53.08
C LEU A 156 -17.37 -12.09 52.38
N LEU A 157 -16.08 -12.02 52.73
CA LEU A 157 -15.11 -11.11 52.11
C LEU A 157 -14.78 -11.54 50.69
N ALA A 158 -14.57 -12.85 50.45
CA ALA A 158 -14.34 -13.38 49.10
C ALA A 158 -15.55 -13.18 48.17
N SER A 159 -16.78 -13.38 48.69
CA SER A 159 -18.01 -13.11 47.93
C SER A 159 -18.21 -11.63 47.59
N ARG A 160 -17.71 -10.71 48.44
CA ARG A 160 -17.75 -9.26 48.14
C ARG A 160 -16.82 -8.88 47.00
N THR A 161 -15.65 -9.49 46.89
CA THR A 161 -14.72 -9.23 45.77
C THR A 161 -15.29 -9.69 44.43
N GLU A 162 -15.92 -10.87 44.36
CA GLU A 162 -16.58 -11.33 43.13
C GLU A 162 -17.78 -10.44 42.74
N GLU A 163 -18.54 -9.93 43.72
CA GLU A 163 -19.68 -9.05 43.45
C GLU A 163 -19.24 -7.68 42.89
N VAL A 164 -18.13 -7.13 43.41
CA VAL A 164 -17.53 -5.88 42.91
C VAL A 164 -16.93 -6.08 41.51
N GLU A 165 -16.26 -7.20 41.25
CA GLU A 165 -15.71 -7.53 39.92
C GLU A 165 -16.83 -7.64 38.87
N ASN A 166 -17.91 -8.36 39.19
CA ASN A 166 -19.07 -8.49 38.30
C ASN A 166 -19.76 -7.14 38.05
N GLN A 167 -19.87 -6.27 39.05
CA GLN A 167 -20.40 -4.92 38.88
C GLN A 167 -19.50 -4.08 37.97
N LEU A 168 -18.18 -4.17 38.15
CA LEU A 168 -17.22 -3.45 37.32
C LEU A 168 -17.29 -3.89 35.85
N GLU A 169 -17.37 -5.20 35.60
CA GLU A 169 -17.54 -5.73 34.24
C GLU A 169 -18.87 -5.29 33.60
N ALA A 170 -19.94 -5.21 34.40
CA ALA A 170 -21.23 -4.70 33.93
C ALA A 170 -21.15 -3.21 33.55
N ASP A 171 -20.51 -2.38 34.37
CA ASP A 171 -20.32 -0.95 34.10
C ASP A 171 -19.45 -0.70 32.86
N VAL A 172 -18.36 -1.46 32.69
CA VAL A 172 -17.52 -1.42 31.49
C VAL A 172 -18.33 -1.81 30.25
N THR A 173 -19.20 -2.82 30.35
CA THR A 173 -20.07 -3.25 29.26
C THR A 173 -21.12 -2.18 28.92
N GLU A 174 -21.68 -1.50 29.93
CA GLU A 174 -22.60 -0.37 29.72
C GLU A 174 -21.90 0.79 28.99
N PHE A 175 -20.70 1.18 29.45
CA PHE A 175 -19.90 2.22 28.80
C PHE A 175 -19.57 1.85 27.35
N ALA A 176 -19.16 0.60 27.12
CA ALA A 176 -18.89 0.10 25.78
C ALA A 176 -20.14 0.14 24.89
N GLY A 177 -21.31 -0.21 25.44
CA GLY A 177 -22.61 -0.11 24.74
C GLY A 177 -23.00 1.32 24.36
N ARG A 178 -22.49 2.32 25.08
CA ARG A 178 -22.66 3.76 24.78
C ARG A 178 -21.57 4.33 23.87
N GLY A 179 -20.59 3.50 23.46
CA GLY A 179 -19.45 3.92 22.65
C GLY A 179 -18.37 4.66 23.44
N LEU A 180 -18.29 4.43 24.75
CA LEU A 180 -17.31 5.03 25.65
C LEU A 180 -16.21 4.01 25.97
N ARG A 181 -14.95 4.45 25.96
CA ARG A 181 -13.82 3.66 26.47
C ARG A 181 -13.81 3.77 27.99
N ALA A 182 -13.64 2.65 28.69
CA ALA A 182 -13.51 2.63 30.14
C ALA A 182 -12.02 2.58 30.53
N LEU A 183 -11.59 3.43 31.46
CA LEU A 183 -10.25 3.43 32.05
C LEU A 183 -10.40 3.24 33.56
N ALA A 184 -9.86 2.13 34.09
CA ALA A 184 -9.83 1.86 35.52
C ALA A 184 -8.66 2.60 36.17
N VAL A 185 -8.92 3.28 37.28
CA VAL A 185 -7.89 3.96 38.08
C VAL A 185 -7.84 3.30 39.44
N ALA A 186 -6.64 2.86 39.81
CA ALA A 186 -6.33 2.33 41.11
C ALA A 186 -5.11 3.07 41.68
N TYR A 187 -5.00 3.13 42.99
CA TYR A 187 -3.85 3.68 43.69
C TYR A 187 -3.40 2.71 44.78
N GLU A 188 -2.15 2.84 45.19
CA GLU A 188 -1.57 2.05 46.26
C GLU A 188 -0.82 3.02 47.19
N GLU A 189 -1.04 2.89 48.49
CA GLU A 189 -0.30 3.64 49.50
C GLU A 189 0.95 2.85 49.92
N LEU A 190 2.11 3.50 49.87
CA LEU A 190 3.38 2.94 50.33
C LEU A 190 3.71 3.50 51.72
N ASP A 191 4.10 2.63 52.66
CA ASP A 191 4.56 3.05 53.98
C ASP A 191 5.91 3.79 53.85
N HIS A 192 6.02 4.95 54.53
CA HIS A 192 7.07 5.94 54.27
C HIS A 192 8.51 5.41 54.46
N ASP A 193 9.39 5.88 53.56
CA ASP A 193 10.85 5.73 53.42
C ASP A 193 11.37 4.66 52.44
N ASN A 194 10.52 3.79 51.85
CA ASN A 194 10.96 2.90 50.78
C ASN A 194 10.09 3.01 49.52
N PHE A 195 10.51 3.88 48.58
CA PHE A 195 9.92 3.97 47.24
C PHE A 195 10.18 2.71 46.41
N GLU A 196 11.11 1.86 46.86
CA GLU A 196 11.42 0.55 46.27
C GLU A 196 10.86 -0.62 47.10
N GLY A 197 9.64 -0.50 47.64
CA GLY A 197 9.01 -1.51 48.49
C GLY A 197 7.83 -2.20 47.81
N GLU A 198 7.62 -3.49 48.10
CA GLU A 198 6.33 -4.15 47.81
C GLU A 198 5.23 -3.45 48.61
N GLY A 199 4.28 -2.82 47.92
CA GLY A 199 3.16 -2.13 48.54
C GLY A 199 2.07 -3.07 49.07
N ASN A 200 1.02 -2.47 49.65
CA ASN A 200 -0.06 -3.17 50.33
C ASN A 200 -1.21 -3.64 49.41
N GLY A 201 -1.04 -3.52 48.09
CA GLY A 201 -2.03 -3.84 47.06
C GLY A 201 -2.75 -2.61 46.51
N PHE A 202 -3.10 -2.66 45.22
CA PHE A 202 -3.85 -1.60 44.54
C PHE A 202 -5.31 -1.54 45.00
N GLU A 203 -5.72 -0.39 45.50
CA GLU A 203 -7.12 -0.04 45.77
C GLU A 203 -7.73 0.64 44.53
N LEU A 204 -8.81 0.04 44.00
CA LEU A 204 -9.53 0.58 42.86
C LEU A 204 -10.35 1.81 43.28
N ILE A 205 -10.04 2.98 42.72
CA ILE A 205 -10.79 4.23 42.94
C ILE A 205 -12.08 4.24 42.13
N GLY A 206 -12.01 3.78 40.87
CA GLY A 206 -13.17 3.69 40.00
C GLY A 206 -12.85 3.65 38.50
N LEU A 207 -13.90 3.78 37.68
CA LEU A 207 -13.84 3.79 36.22
C LEU A 207 -14.10 5.19 35.67
N LEU A 208 -13.26 5.63 34.73
CA LEU A 208 -13.50 6.83 33.93
C LEU A 208 -13.97 6.42 32.53
N ALA A 209 -15.07 7.03 32.08
CA ALA A 209 -15.57 6.88 30.73
C ALA A 209 -15.01 7.98 29.83
N ILE A 210 -14.27 7.60 28.80
CA ILE A 210 -13.65 8.48 27.81
C ILE A 210 -14.39 8.34 26.49
N PHE A 211 -14.83 9.46 25.93
CA PHE A 211 -15.46 9.50 24.61
C PHE A 211 -14.44 9.98 23.57
N ASP A 212 -14.31 9.21 22.48
CA ASP A 212 -13.50 9.57 21.31
C ASP A 212 -14.45 10.02 20.19
N PRO A 213 -14.75 11.33 20.07
CA PRO A 213 -15.71 11.81 19.09
C PRO A 213 -15.20 11.58 17.66
N PRO A 214 -16.05 11.08 16.75
CA PRO A 214 -15.68 11.06 15.34
C PRO A 214 -15.49 12.49 14.83
N ARG A 215 -14.61 12.66 13.84
CA ARG A 215 -14.43 13.97 13.19
C ARG A 215 -15.70 14.36 12.44
N ASP A 216 -15.99 15.66 12.41
CA ASP A 216 -17.22 16.21 11.82
C ASP A 216 -17.40 15.84 10.34
N ASP A 217 -16.29 15.68 9.61
CA ASP A 217 -16.27 15.33 8.18
C ASP A 217 -16.45 13.82 7.90
N THR A 218 -16.30 12.97 8.90
CA THR A 218 -16.14 11.51 8.69
C THR A 218 -17.40 10.87 8.11
N LYS A 219 -18.57 11.25 8.63
CA LYS A 219 -19.85 10.71 8.15
C LYS A 219 -20.10 11.05 6.67
N GLN A 220 -20.01 12.33 6.33
CA GLN A 220 -20.19 12.77 4.94
C GLN A 220 -19.15 12.13 4.01
N THR A 221 -17.93 11.95 4.49
CA THR A 221 -16.87 11.30 3.71
C THR A 221 -17.17 9.83 3.43
N ILE A 222 -17.69 9.09 4.41
CA ILE A 222 -18.11 7.70 4.23
C ILE A 222 -19.23 7.63 3.18
N ASP A 223 -20.24 8.51 3.30
CA ASP A 223 -21.34 8.60 2.33
C ASP A 223 -20.83 8.90 0.91
N ASP A 224 -19.91 9.86 0.77
CA ASP A 224 -19.29 10.23 -0.51
C ASP A 224 -18.43 9.08 -1.08
N ALA A 225 -17.71 8.34 -0.24
CA ALA A 225 -16.91 7.19 -0.66
C ALA A 225 -17.81 6.05 -1.17
N ILE A 226 -18.91 5.77 -0.46
CA ILE A 226 -19.92 4.78 -0.85
C ILE A 226 -20.62 5.20 -2.16
N ALA A 227 -20.95 6.49 -2.31
CA ALA A 227 -21.50 7.04 -3.56
C ALA A 227 -20.55 6.88 -4.76
N LEU A 228 -19.24 6.88 -4.51
CA LEU A 228 -18.19 6.57 -5.49
C LEU A 228 -17.95 5.06 -5.68
N GLY A 229 -18.77 4.20 -5.08
CA GLY A 229 -18.67 2.75 -5.17
C GLY A 229 -17.48 2.15 -4.43
N VAL A 230 -16.94 2.85 -3.41
CA VAL A 230 -15.86 2.35 -2.55
C VAL A 230 -16.49 1.83 -1.25
N LYS A 231 -16.37 0.51 -0.98
CA LYS A 231 -16.83 -0.08 0.28
C LYS A 231 -15.82 0.27 1.38
N VAL A 232 -16.27 1.00 2.39
CA VAL A 232 -15.48 1.33 3.58
C VAL A 232 -15.68 0.22 4.61
N LYS A 233 -14.60 -0.19 5.29
CA LYS A 233 -14.64 -1.18 6.38
C LYS A 233 -13.87 -0.64 7.58
N MET A 234 -14.45 -0.68 8.77
CA MET A 234 -13.80 -0.24 10.01
C MET A 234 -12.87 -1.34 10.53
N VAL A 235 -11.65 -0.97 10.95
CA VAL A 235 -10.70 -1.89 11.56
C VAL A 235 -10.13 -1.22 12.81
N THR A 236 -10.57 -1.64 13.99
CA THR A 236 -10.22 -1.00 15.26
C THR A 236 -9.69 -2.00 16.29
N GLY A 237 -8.82 -1.51 17.19
CA GLY A 237 -8.39 -2.22 18.39
C GLY A 237 -9.42 -2.19 19.52
N ASP A 238 -10.44 -1.33 19.44
CA ASP A 238 -11.50 -1.22 20.44
C ASP A 238 -12.37 -2.48 20.52
N GLN A 239 -13.08 -2.64 21.64
CA GLN A 239 -14.05 -3.71 21.80
C GLN A 239 -15.21 -3.59 20.80
N LEU A 240 -15.85 -4.73 20.51
CA LEU A 240 -16.91 -4.82 19.51
C LEU A 240 -18.11 -3.90 19.79
N ALA A 241 -18.50 -3.74 21.05
CA ALA A 241 -19.62 -2.88 21.42
C ALA A 241 -19.35 -1.41 21.06
N ILE A 242 -18.15 -0.91 21.36
CA ILE A 242 -17.72 0.45 21.01
C ILE A 242 -17.69 0.62 19.49
N ALA A 243 -17.09 -0.33 18.77
CA ALA A 243 -17.01 -0.29 17.32
C ALA A 243 -18.39 -0.23 16.65
N LYS A 244 -19.36 -1.03 17.13
CA LYS A 244 -20.73 -1.05 16.61
C LYS A 244 -21.45 0.27 16.86
N GLU A 245 -21.32 0.85 18.05
CA GLU A 245 -21.97 2.13 18.37
C GLU A 245 -21.35 3.28 17.55
N THR A 246 -20.02 3.31 17.40
CA THR A 246 -19.34 4.27 16.53
C THR A 246 -19.76 4.08 15.07
N GLY A 247 -19.83 2.83 14.58
CA GLY A 247 -20.31 2.49 13.25
C GLY A 247 -21.74 2.95 12.98
N ARG A 248 -22.64 2.79 13.96
CA ARG A 248 -24.03 3.25 13.88
C ARG A 248 -24.12 4.77 13.80
N ARG A 249 -23.33 5.50 14.58
CA ARG A 249 -23.29 6.98 14.54
C ARG A 249 -22.74 7.51 13.20
N LEU A 250 -21.72 6.84 12.68
CA LEU A 250 -21.08 7.17 11.40
C LEU A 250 -21.87 6.75 10.16
N GLY A 251 -22.90 5.89 10.31
CA GLY A 251 -23.69 5.38 9.19
C GLY A 251 -23.03 4.22 8.43
N LEU A 252 -22.03 3.56 9.01
CA LEU A 252 -21.32 2.45 8.38
C LEU A 252 -22.10 1.12 8.43
N GLY A 253 -22.95 0.96 9.45
CA GLY A 253 -23.66 -0.29 9.76
C GLY A 253 -23.21 -0.92 11.09
N ASP A 254 -23.87 -1.98 11.50
CA ASP A 254 -23.63 -2.72 12.75
C ASP A 254 -23.16 -4.18 12.53
N HIS A 255 -22.98 -4.60 11.27
CA HIS A 255 -22.47 -5.93 10.89
C HIS A 255 -20.96 -6.04 11.10
N MET A 256 -20.52 -5.91 12.35
CA MET A 256 -19.12 -6.01 12.76
C MET A 256 -18.85 -7.29 13.53
N TYR A 257 -17.63 -7.80 13.39
CA TYR A 257 -17.20 -9.05 14.01
C TYR A 257 -15.93 -8.88 14.86
N PRO A 258 -15.75 -9.67 15.93
CA PRO A 258 -14.52 -9.64 16.71
C PRO A 258 -13.39 -10.33 15.95
N ALA A 259 -12.14 -9.92 16.18
CA ALA A 259 -10.98 -10.46 15.48
C ALA A 259 -10.77 -11.97 15.68
N LYS A 260 -11.32 -12.55 16.75
CA LYS A 260 -11.28 -14.00 17.04
C LYS A 260 -11.87 -14.84 15.90
N VAL A 261 -12.89 -14.33 15.21
CA VAL A 261 -13.52 -14.97 14.05
C VAL A 261 -12.55 -15.18 12.88
N LEU A 262 -11.50 -14.35 12.77
CA LEU A 262 -10.50 -14.51 11.71
C LEU A 262 -9.66 -15.78 11.88
N LYS A 263 -9.50 -16.25 13.13
CA LYS A 263 -8.78 -17.50 13.45
C LYS A 263 -9.73 -18.70 13.50
N ASP A 264 -10.87 -18.54 14.17
CA ASP A 264 -11.79 -19.63 14.45
C ASP A 264 -12.74 -19.94 13.28
N GLY A 265 -12.81 -19.05 12.29
CA GLY A 265 -13.74 -19.14 11.17
C GLY A 265 -15.15 -18.65 11.53
N PRO A 266 -16.10 -18.73 10.57
CA PRO A 266 -17.49 -18.34 10.82
C PRO A 266 -18.12 -19.23 11.91
N PRO A 267 -18.97 -18.67 12.79
CA PRO A 267 -19.61 -19.44 13.85
C PRO A 267 -20.44 -20.61 13.29
N PRO A 268 -20.41 -21.80 13.92
CA PRO A 268 -21.13 -22.98 13.43
C PRO A 268 -22.63 -22.71 13.39
N GLY A 269 -23.23 -22.80 12.19
CA GLY A 269 -24.64 -22.45 11.92
C GLY A 269 -24.89 -21.01 11.44
N GLY A 270 -23.83 -20.23 11.18
CA GLY A 270 -23.92 -18.87 10.64
C GLY A 270 -24.31 -18.81 9.15
N LYS A 271 -24.66 -17.60 8.69
CA LYS A 271 -25.04 -17.28 7.30
C LYS A 271 -23.91 -17.53 6.28
N HIS A 272 -22.65 -17.44 6.70
CA HIS A 272 -21.48 -17.48 5.82
C HIS A 272 -20.86 -18.87 5.79
N MET A 273 -20.61 -19.40 4.59
CA MET A 273 -20.00 -20.72 4.43
C MET A 273 -18.47 -20.67 4.52
N SER A 274 -17.87 -19.52 4.21
CA SER A 274 -16.42 -19.29 4.31
C SER A 274 -16.11 -18.01 5.05
N LEU A 275 -14.92 -17.96 5.66
CA LEU A 275 -14.40 -16.74 6.30
C LEU A 275 -14.28 -15.59 5.29
N ASP A 276 -13.95 -15.90 4.04
CA ASP A 276 -13.79 -14.90 2.99
C ASP A 276 -15.12 -14.23 2.62
N GLU A 277 -16.22 -14.98 2.55
CA GLU A 277 -17.57 -14.44 2.34
C GLU A 277 -17.99 -13.54 3.52
N MET A 278 -17.65 -13.94 4.74
CA MET A 278 -17.89 -13.15 5.94
C MET A 278 -17.10 -11.84 5.93
N ILE A 279 -15.83 -11.88 5.51
CA ILE A 279 -14.99 -10.68 5.38
C ILE A 279 -15.57 -9.73 4.33
N MET A 280 -16.18 -10.24 3.25
CA MET A 280 -16.83 -9.42 2.23
C MET A 280 -18.09 -8.72 2.75
N ASP A 281 -18.95 -9.44 3.47
CA ASP A 281 -20.21 -8.91 4.01
C ASP A 281 -19.93 -7.90 5.13
N ALA A 282 -18.99 -8.20 6.03
CA ALA A 282 -18.68 -7.41 7.23
C ALA A 282 -18.44 -5.91 6.97
N ASP A 283 -18.99 -5.06 7.84
CA ASP A 283 -18.77 -3.61 7.83
C ASP A 283 -17.55 -3.22 8.67
N GLY A 284 -17.08 -4.11 9.56
CA GLY A 284 -15.85 -3.89 10.30
C GLY A 284 -15.41 -5.03 11.20
N PHE A 285 -14.19 -4.88 11.74
CA PHE A 285 -13.57 -5.78 12.68
C PHE A 285 -13.09 -5.02 13.93
N ALA A 286 -13.34 -5.60 15.09
CA ALA A 286 -13.02 -5.03 16.40
C ALA A 286 -12.05 -5.93 17.18
N GLY A 287 -11.28 -5.35 18.11
CA GLY A 287 -10.24 -6.05 18.87
C GLY A 287 -9.10 -6.57 17.99
N VAL A 288 -8.75 -5.80 16.95
CA VAL A 288 -7.85 -6.24 15.88
C VAL A 288 -6.39 -5.94 16.23
N PHE A 289 -5.58 -6.99 16.34
CA PHE A 289 -4.12 -6.90 16.47
C PHE A 289 -3.44 -6.59 15.12
N PRO A 290 -2.19 -6.09 15.10
CA PRO A 290 -1.46 -5.77 13.87
C PRO A 290 -1.42 -6.91 12.84
N GLU A 291 -1.21 -8.14 13.31
CA GLU A 291 -1.20 -9.36 12.49
C GLU A 291 -2.54 -9.60 11.77
N HIS A 292 -3.64 -9.35 12.48
CA HIS A 292 -4.99 -9.50 11.95
C HIS A 292 -5.29 -8.44 10.88
N LYS A 293 -4.80 -7.19 11.04
CA LYS A 293 -4.93 -6.15 10.00
C LYS A 293 -4.25 -6.59 8.70
N TYR A 294 -3.04 -7.13 8.80
CA TYR A 294 -2.31 -7.68 7.65
C TYR A 294 -3.08 -8.83 6.98
N GLU A 295 -3.66 -9.75 7.77
CA GLU A 295 -4.42 -10.88 7.24
C GLU A 295 -5.69 -10.45 6.52
N ILE A 296 -6.46 -9.50 7.07
CA ILE A 296 -7.67 -8.96 6.45
C ILE A 296 -7.35 -8.39 5.06
N VAL A 297 -6.31 -7.55 4.96
CA VAL A 297 -5.87 -6.97 3.68
C VAL A 297 -5.44 -8.06 2.71
N LYS A 298 -4.65 -9.03 3.17
CA LYS A 298 -4.18 -10.15 2.35
C LYS A 298 -5.33 -10.97 1.77
N ARG A 299 -6.38 -11.25 2.57
CA ARG A 299 -7.57 -12.00 2.13
C ARG A 299 -8.39 -11.19 1.14
N LEU A 300 -8.70 -9.93 1.43
CA LEU A 300 -9.43 -9.07 0.49
C LEU A 300 -8.71 -8.93 -0.86
N GLN A 301 -7.38 -8.84 -0.85
CA GLN A 301 -6.57 -8.89 -2.07
C GLN A 301 -6.62 -10.25 -2.77
N GLY A 302 -6.63 -11.35 -2.01
CA GLY A 302 -6.80 -12.70 -2.53
C GLY A 302 -8.13 -12.90 -3.26
N LEU A 303 -9.16 -12.18 -2.81
CA LEU A 303 -10.49 -12.14 -3.44
C LEU A 303 -10.55 -11.25 -4.69
N GLY A 304 -9.44 -10.61 -5.07
CA GLY A 304 -9.34 -9.75 -6.25
C GLY A 304 -9.78 -8.30 -6.03
N HIS A 305 -10.05 -7.88 -4.78
CA HIS A 305 -10.34 -6.49 -4.47
C HIS A 305 -9.06 -5.65 -4.37
N LEU A 306 -9.14 -4.41 -4.84
CA LEU A 306 -8.12 -3.42 -4.57
C LEU A 306 -8.38 -2.81 -3.20
N CYS A 307 -7.41 -2.93 -2.31
CA CYS A 307 -7.54 -2.47 -0.92
C CYS A 307 -6.67 -1.25 -0.70
N ALA A 308 -7.30 -0.15 -0.25
CA ALA A 308 -6.60 0.95 0.39
C ALA A 308 -6.72 0.79 1.90
N MET A 309 -5.62 0.97 2.62
CA MET A 309 -5.61 0.91 4.08
C MET A 309 -5.09 2.22 4.65
N THR A 310 -5.79 2.73 5.66
CA THR A 310 -5.38 3.90 6.43
C THR A 310 -4.72 3.46 7.73
N GLY A 311 -3.69 4.16 8.19
CA GLY A 311 -3.02 3.90 9.47
C GLY A 311 -2.25 5.11 9.99
N ASP A 312 -2.02 5.13 11.29
CA ASP A 312 -1.34 6.20 12.04
C ASP A 312 -0.12 5.68 12.82
N GLY A 313 -0.23 4.50 13.41
CA GLY A 313 0.81 3.90 14.24
C GLY A 313 1.81 3.01 13.48
N ALA A 314 2.99 2.81 14.09
CA ALA A 314 4.01 1.88 13.59
C ALA A 314 3.48 0.44 13.45
N ASN A 315 2.49 0.09 14.28
CA ASN A 315 1.76 -1.17 14.25
C ASN A 315 1.04 -1.43 12.92
N ASP A 316 0.70 -0.38 12.18
CA ASP A 316 -0.03 -0.50 10.91
C ASP A 316 0.90 -0.60 9.70
N ALA A 317 2.20 -0.36 9.89
CA ALA A 317 3.20 -0.38 8.82
C ALA A 317 3.20 -1.68 7.98
N PRO A 318 3.12 -2.90 8.56
CA PRO A 318 3.08 -4.12 7.76
C PRO A 318 1.83 -4.22 6.88
N ALA A 319 0.69 -3.76 7.38
CA ALA A 319 -0.58 -3.84 6.68
C ALA A 319 -0.72 -2.72 5.63
N LEU A 320 -0.19 -1.52 5.91
CA LEU A 320 -0.03 -0.42 4.95
C LEU A 320 0.83 -0.84 3.75
N SER A 321 2.02 -1.42 4.02
CA SER A 321 2.92 -1.90 2.97
C SER A 321 2.33 -3.06 2.15
N ARG A 322 1.41 -3.83 2.75
CA ARG A 322 0.72 -4.92 2.06
C ARG A 322 -0.43 -4.44 1.18
N ALA A 323 -1.09 -3.35 1.55
CA ALA A 323 -2.23 -2.81 0.81
C ALA A 323 -1.85 -2.46 -0.63
N ASN A 324 -2.84 -2.32 -1.52
CA ASN A 324 -2.57 -1.83 -2.87
C ASN A 324 -2.21 -0.34 -2.86
N VAL A 325 -2.74 0.38 -1.86
CA VAL A 325 -2.40 1.76 -1.53
C VAL A 325 -2.41 1.88 -0.01
N GLY A 326 -1.24 2.04 0.60
CA GLY A 326 -1.10 2.43 2.00
C GLY A 326 -1.27 3.95 2.15
N ILE A 327 -2.11 4.40 3.09
CA ILE A 327 -2.39 5.81 3.36
C ILE A 327 -2.01 6.12 4.80
N ALA A 328 -0.98 6.94 5.00
CA ALA A 328 -0.63 7.48 6.30
C ALA A 328 -1.40 8.79 6.54
N VAL A 329 -2.07 8.90 7.69
CA VAL A 329 -2.81 10.11 8.08
C VAL A 329 -1.86 11.22 8.56
N GLU A 330 -2.37 12.45 8.59
CA GLU A 330 -1.66 13.57 9.22
C GLU A 330 -1.47 13.28 10.73
N GLY A 331 -0.25 13.49 11.23
CA GLY A 331 0.16 13.06 12.58
C GLY A 331 0.60 11.60 12.71
N ALA A 332 0.63 10.81 11.62
CA ALA A 332 1.13 9.45 11.66
C ALA A 332 2.63 9.38 12.01
N THR A 333 3.02 8.29 12.69
CA THR A 333 4.41 7.98 13.02
C THR A 333 5.28 7.88 11.76
N ASP A 334 6.58 8.19 11.88
CA ASP A 334 7.54 8.06 10.77
C ASP A 334 7.60 6.65 10.18
N ALA A 335 7.42 5.64 11.02
CA ALA A 335 7.32 4.25 10.59
C ALA A 335 6.11 4.02 9.67
N ALA A 336 4.94 4.56 10.02
CA ALA A 336 3.74 4.48 9.18
C ALA A 336 3.88 5.29 7.88
N ARG A 337 4.46 6.50 7.96
CA ARG A 337 4.74 7.34 6.78
C ARG A 337 5.72 6.68 5.81
N GLY A 338 6.76 6.04 6.32
CA GLY A 338 7.74 5.31 5.52
C GLY A 338 7.19 4.03 4.88
N ALA A 339 6.13 3.45 5.44
CA ALA A 339 5.48 2.26 4.91
C ALA A 339 4.31 2.54 3.95
N ALA A 340 3.79 3.77 3.92
CA ALA A 340 2.64 4.18 3.11
C ALA A 340 3.06 4.66 1.70
N ASP A 341 2.16 4.49 0.73
CA ASP A 341 2.33 5.00 -0.64
C ASP A 341 1.89 6.47 -0.76
N ILE A 342 0.93 6.88 0.07
CA ILE A 342 0.38 8.23 0.13
C ILE A 342 0.44 8.71 1.58
N VAL A 343 0.98 9.91 1.80
CA VAL A 343 0.99 10.58 3.10
C VAL A 343 0.08 11.79 3.01
N LEU A 344 -0.93 11.86 3.88
CA LEU A 344 -1.82 13.01 3.98
C LEU A 344 -1.16 14.09 4.82
N THR A 345 -1.03 15.28 4.25
CA THR A 345 -0.53 16.48 4.96
C THR A 345 -1.63 17.25 5.64
N GLU A 346 -2.89 16.93 5.34
CA GLU A 346 -4.08 17.53 5.94
C GLU A 346 -4.82 16.45 6.74
N PRO A 347 -5.32 16.78 7.95
CA PRO A 347 -6.12 15.86 8.74
C PRO A 347 -7.49 15.63 8.09
N GLY A 348 -8.08 14.47 8.35
CA GLY A 348 -9.45 14.15 7.94
C GLY A 348 -9.53 13.04 6.88
N LEU A 349 -10.65 12.33 6.89
CA LEU A 349 -10.91 11.27 5.93
C LEU A 349 -11.31 11.86 4.56
N SER A 350 -11.85 13.09 4.56
CA SER A 350 -12.32 13.80 3.36
C SER A 350 -11.23 13.93 2.28
N THR A 351 -9.98 14.16 2.68
CA THR A 351 -8.82 14.24 1.78
C THR A 351 -8.63 12.97 0.95
N ILE A 352 -8.98 11.79 1.49
CA ILE A 352 -8.93 10.52 0.76
C ILE A 352 -9.95 10.51 -0.39
N VAL A 353 -11.17 11.00 -0.14
CA VAL A 353 -12.20 11.10 -1.18
C VAL A 353 -11.78 12.10 -2.27
N HIS A 354 -11.20 13.24 -1.89
CA HIS A 354 -10.62 14.19 -2.84
C HIS A 354 -9.52 13.56 -3.69
N ALA A 355 -8.61 12.79 -3.07
CA ALA A 355 -7.57 12.05 -3.77
C ALA A 355 -8.15 11.00 -4.74
N ILE A 356 -9.19 10.26 -4.34
CA ILE A 356 -9.89 9.29 -5.20
C ILE A 356 -10.52 10.00 -6.41
N ARG A 357 -11.23 11.12 -6.21
CA ARG A 357 -11.83 11.91 -7.30
C ARG A 357 -10.75 12.41 -8.27
N GLY A 358 -9.67 13.00 -7.76
CA GLY A 358 -8.55 13.48 -8.58
C GLY A 358 -7.86 12.36 -9.36
N SER A 359 -7.58 11.24 -8.70
CA SER A 359 -7.00 10.04 -9.34
C SER A 359 -7.88 9.52 -10.48
N ARG A 360 -9.19 9.44 -10.29
CA ARG A 360 -10.14 9.02 -11.34
C ARG A 360 -10.18 9.99 -12.52
N GLN A 361 -10.05 11.30 -12.30
CA GLN A 361 -9.96 12.28 -13.40
C GLN A 361 -8.70 12.06 -14.23
N ILE A 362 -7.54 11.89 -13.58
CA ILE A 362 -6.26 11.61 -14.24
C ILE A 362 -6.35 10.30 -15.02
N PHE A 363 -6.91 9.26 -14.41
CA PHE A 363 -7.09 7.97 -15.05
C PHE A 363 -7.96 8.04 -16.31
N GLN A 364 -9.08 8.77 -16.27
CA GLN A 364 -9.91 8.98 -17.46
C GLN A 364 -9.18 9.76 -18.56
N ARG A 365 -8.39 10.80 -18.21
CA ARG A 365 -7.54 11.49 -19.20
C ARG A 365 -6.56 10.54 -19.89
N MET A 366 -5.89 9.68 -19.12
CA MET A 366 -4.97 8.68 -19.66
C MET A 366 -5.67 7.64 -20.55
N ARG A 367 -6.86 7.19 -20.16
CA ARG A 367 -7.66 6.25 -20.95
C ARG A 367 -8.08 6.85 -22.29
N ASN A 368 -8.60 8.09 -22.25
CA ASN A 368 -9.01 8.82 -23.45
C ASN A 368 -7.83 9.07 -24.39
N TYR A 369 -6.65 9.40 -23.82
CA TYR A 369 -5.40 9.52 -24.56
C TYR A 369 -5.01 8.19 -25.24
N ALA A 370 -5.07 7.07 -24.53
CA ALA A 370 -4.69 5.78 -25.08
C ALA A 370 -5.62 5.36 -26.25
N ILE A 371 -6.94 5.55 -26.09
CA ILE A 371 -7.91 5.28 -27.16
C ILE A 371 -7.58 6.15 -28.39
N TYR A 372 -7.33 7.43 -28.17
CA TYR A 372 -6.97 8.37 -29.22
C TYR A 372 -5.69 7.98 -29.97
N ALA A 373 -4.59 7.78 -29.24
CA ALA A 373 -3.29 7.45 -29.81
C ALA A 373 -3.37 6.16 -30.63
N CYS A 374 -3.97 5.11 -30.08
CA CYS A 374 -4.16 3.85 -30.81
C CYS A 374 -5.06 4.02 -32.04
N ALA A 375 -6.13 4.80 -31.98
CA ALA A 375 -7.04 5.02 -33.10
C ALA A 375 -6.34 5.73 -34.26
N VAL A 376 -5.55 6.78 -33.97
CA VAL A 376 -4.78 7.52 -34.99
C VAL A 376 -3.72 6.63 -35.62
N THR A 377 -3.01 5.80 -34.86
CA THR A 377 -2.04 4.84 -35.41
C THR A 377 -2.71 3.85 -36.36
N ILE A 378 -3.82 3.23 -35.93
CA ILE A 378 -4.57 2.27 -36.75
C ILE A 378 -5.05 2.95 -38.03
N ARG A 379 -5.60 4.16 -37.91
CA ARG A 379 -6.05 4.94 -39.06
C ARG A 379 -4.94 5.16 -40.06
N ILE A 380 -3.80 5.74 -39.65
CA ILE A 380 -2.69 6.08 -40.54
C ILE A 380 -2.17 4.83 -41.24
N VAL A 381 -1.87 3.78 -40.47
CA VAL A 381 -1.29 2.53 -41.01
C VAL A 381 -2.26 1.86 -41.98
N VAL A 382 -3.52 1.64 -41.58
CA VAL A 382 -4.48 0.92 -42.41
C VAL A 382 -4.90 1.75 -43.63
N CYS A 383 -5.07 3.08 -43.46
CA CYS A 383 -5.45 3.96 -44.56
C CYS A 383 -4.39 3.99 -45.66
N PHE A 384 -3.15 4.32 -45.31
CA PHE A 384 -2.09 4.42 -46.32
C PHE A 384 -1.70 3.06 -46.88
N ALA A 385 -1.79 1.97 -46.11
CA ALA A 385 -1.62 0.62 -46.65
C ALA A 385 -2.67 0.28 -47.72
N ILE A 386 -3.96 0.54 -47.45
CA ILE A 386 -5.01 0.26 -48.44
C ILE A 386 -4.85 1.14 -49.69
N LEU A 387 -4.56 2.43 -49.52
CA LEU A 387 -4.34 3.34 -50.65
C LEU A 387 -3.14 2.90 -51.50
N ALA A 388 -2.02 2.52 -50.87
CA ALA A 388 -0.85 2.03 -51.58
C ALA A 388 -1.13 0.71 -52.35
N PHE A 389 -1.76 -0.28 -51.71
CA PHE A 389 -2.01 -1.57 -52.37
C PHE A 389 -3.12 -1.53 -53.42
N ALA A 390 -4.23 -0.83 -53.15
CA ALA A 390 -5.40 -0.82 -54.02
C ALA A 390 -5.30 0.21 -55.16
N TYR A 391 -4.76 1.41 -54.88
CA TYR A 391 -4.73 2.53 -55.82
C TYR A 391 -3.31 2.87 -56.29
N GLN A 392 -2.27 2.13 -55.86
CA GLN A 392 -0.86 2.45 -56.13
C GLN A 392 -0.53 3.91 -55.75
N PHE A 393 -1.13 4.33 -54.63
CA PHE A 393 -1.08 5.71 -54.15
C PHE A 393 0.13 5.92 -53.23
N ASP A 394 1.12 6.69 -53.69
CA ASP A 394 2.39 6.91 -53.02
C ASP A 394 2.37 8.22 -52.23
N PHE A 395 1.86 8.16 -50.99
CA PHE A 395 1.76 9.34 -50.14
C PHE A 395 3.13 9.80 -49.62
N PRO A 396 3.49 11.11 -49.74
CA PRO A 396 4.79 11.62 -49.29
C PRO A 396 5.01 11.43 -47.76
N PRO A 397 6.10 10.77 -47.33
CA PRO A 397 6.37 10.54 -45.90
C PRO A 397 6.50 11.83 -45.09
N PHE A 398 6.98 12.91 -45.71
CA PHE A 398 7.11 14.21 -45.06
C PHE A 398 5.76 14.76 -44.59
N MET A 399 4.67 14.51 -45.33
CA MET A 399 3.34 14.94 -44.90
C MET A 399 2.81 14.16 -43.70
N VAL A 400 3.15 12.87 -43.61
CA VAL A 400 2.87 12.07 -42.41
C VAL A 400 3.63 12.63 -41.19
N LEU A 401 4.87 13.08 -41.39
CA LEU A 401 5.66 13.73 -40.34
C LEU A 401 5.00 15.04 -39.87
N ILE A 402 4.50 15.87 -40.78
CA ILE A 402 3.77 17.10 -40.41
C ILE A 402 2.50 16.78 -39.63
N ILE A 403 1.73 15.76 -40.06
CA ILE A 403 0.55 15.29 -39.32
C ILE A 403 0.94 14.86 -37.90
N ALA A 404 2.02 14.09 -37.75
CA ALA A 404 2.51 13.63 -36.45
C ALA A 404 2.92 14.80 -35.55
N LEU A 405 3.69 15.77 -36.08
CA LEU A 405 4.15 16.93 -35.34
C LEU A 405 2.98 17.79 -34.83
N LEU A 406 2.00 18.09 -35.69
CA LEU A 406 0.82 18.86 -35.31
C LEU A 406 -0.05 18.11 -34.30
N ASN A 407 -0.17 16.79 -34.47
CA ASN A 407 -0.88 15.94 -33.52
C ASN A 407 -0.24 15.99 -32.14
N ASP A 408 1.08 15.77 -32.03
CA ASP A 408 1.81 15.78 -30.76
C ASP A 408 1.68 17.12 -30.01
N GLY A 409 1.74 18.24 -30.74
CA GLY A 409 1.50 19.56 -30.16
C GLY A 409 0.10 19.69 -29.54
N THR A 410 -0.93 19.18 -30.21
CA THR A 410 -2.31 19.20 -29.67
C THR A 410 -2.53 18.19 -28.54
N ILE A 411 -1.87 17.02 -28.58
CA ILE A 411 -1.99 15.94 -27.59
C ILE A 411 -1.62 16.43 -26.19
N MET A 412 -0.61 17.30 -26.06
CA MET A 412 -0.15 17.79 -24.76
C MET A 412 -1.28 18.47 -23.97
N THR A 413 -2.25 19.09 -24.66
CA THR A 413 -3.40 19.77 -24.03
C THR A 413 -4.42 18.81 -23.39
N LEU A 414 -4.37 17.52 -23.72
CA LEU A 414 -5.24 16.51 -23.12
C LEU A 414 -4.93 16.27 -21.63
N SER A 415 -3.69 16.54 -21.22
CA SER A 415 -3.27 16.45 -19.80
C SER A 415 -4.01 17.44 -18.90
N VAL A 416 -4.38 18.61 -19.44
CA VAL A 416 -5.09 19.69 -18.75
C VAL A 416 -6.59 19.71 -19.06
N ASP A 417 -7.12 18.66 -19.70
CA ASP A 417 -8.52 18.63 -20.09
C ASP A 417 -9.48 18.48 -18.91
N ARG A 418 -10.69 19.02 -19.07
CA ARG A 418 -11.78 18.89 -18.08
C ARG A 418 -12.55 17.61 -18.37
N VAL A 419 -12.23 16.55 -17.63
CA VAL A 419 -12.86 15.23 -17.75
C VAL A 419 -13.60 14.91 -16.46
N LEU A 420 -14.80 14.31 -16.59
CA LEU A 420 -15.59 13.88 -15.45
C LEU A 420 -14.99 12.60 -14.84
N PRO A 421 -14.89 12.50 -13.51
CA PRO A 421 -14.47 11.27 -12.85
C PRO A 421 -15.52 10.17 -13.06
N SER A 422 -15.07 8.92 -13.16
CA SER A 422 -15.98 7.77 -13.11
C SER A 422 -16.62 7.66 -11.71
N ASN A 423 -17.93 7.41 -11.66
CA ASN A 423 -18.64 7.19 -10.39
C ASN A 423 -18.35 5.81 -9.80
N THR A 424 -17.95 4.83 -10.61
CA THR A 424 -17.54 3.51 -10.13
C THR A 424 -16.03 3.33 -10.26
N PRO A 425 -15.41 2.47 -9.41
CA PRO A 425 -14.04 2.04 -9.64
C PRO A 425 -13.89 1.48 -11.06
N ASP A 426 -12.86 1.94 -11.76
CA ASP A 426 -12.56 1.55 -13.13
C ASP A 426 -11.17 0.90 -13.16
N ALA A 427 -10.99 -0.08 -14.04
CA ALA A 427 -9.75 -0.82 -14.19
C ALA A 427 -9.26 -0.72 -15.63
N TRP A 428 -7.93 -0.69 -15.80
CA TRP A 428 -7.35 -0.54 -17.13
C TRP A 428 -7.61 -1.77 -17.99
N ASP A 429 -8.56 -1.66 -18.92
CA ASP A 429 -8.85 -2.72 -19.87
C ASP A 429 -8.31 -2.40 -21.26
N LEU A 430 -7.18 -3.04 -21.59
CA LEU A 430 -6.56 -2.93 -22.91
C LEU A 430 -7.51 -3.40 -24.02
N ALA A 431 -8.34 -4.43 -23.79
CA ALA A 431 -9.22 -4.96 -24.83
C ALA A 431 -10.30 -3.95 -25.21
N GLU A 432 -10.93 -3.29 -24.22
CA GLU A 432 -11.88 -2.20 -24.46
C GLU A 432 -11.23 -1.03 -25.20
N ILE A 433 -10.05 -0.58 -24.75
CA ILE A 433 -9.32 0.53 -25.37
C ILE A 433 -9.01 0.22 -26.84
N PHE A 434 -8.48 -0.98 -27.13
CA PHE A 434 -8.18 -1.40 -28.51
C PHE A 434 -9.44 -1.57 -29.35
N ALA A 435 -10.55 -2.06 -28.79
CA ALA A 435 -11.80 -2.21 -29.53
C ALA A 435 -12.34 -0.85 -30.01
N PHE A 436 -12.34 0.17 -29.14
CA PHE A 436 -12.67 1.54 -29.55
C PHE A 436 -11.69 2.07 -30.60
N ALA A 437 -10.40 1.88 -30.37
CA ALA A 437 -9.36 2.37 -31.27
C ALA A 437 -9.49 1.79 -32.68
N VAL A 438 -9.75 0.48 -32.80
CA VAL A 438 -9.98 -0.19 -34.08
C VAL A 438 -11.25 0.33 -34.75
N ALA A 439 -12.36 0.47 -34.01
CA ALA A 439 -13.61 0.95 -34.57
C ALA A 439 -13.49 2.38 -35.13
N TYR A 440 -12.92 3.30 -34.35
CA TYR A 440 -12.68 4.68 -34.82
C TYR A 440 -11.66 4.72 -35.96
N GLY A 441 -10.56 3.96 -35.84
CA GLY A 441 -9.52 3.92 -36.86
C GLY A 441 -10.07 3.46 -38.21
N LEU A 442 -10.77 2.34 -38.26
CA LEU A 442 -11.34 1.78 -39.49
C LEU A 442 -12.42 2.69 -40.10
N TYR A 443 -13.28 3.30 -39.28
CA TYR A 443 -14.29 4.23 -39.78
C TYR A 443 -13.66 5.49 -40.39
N LEU A 444 -12.64 6.05 -39.74
CA LEU A 444 -11.91 7.21 -40.28
C LEU A 444 -11.10 6.85 -41.54
N THR A 445 -10.55 5.64 -41.61
CA THR A 445 -9.93 5.12 -42.82
C THR A 445 -10.95 5.01 -43.96
N LEU A 446 -12.16 4.50 -43.67
CA LEU A 446 -13.24 4.44 -44.66
C LEU A 446 -13.58 5.84 -45.20
N SER A 447 -13.68 6.85 -44.33
CA SER A 447 -13.89 8.24 -44.75
C SER A 447 -12.83 8.72 -45.74
N THR A 448 -11.54 8.44 -45.48
CA THR A 448 -10.45 8.87 -46.37
C THR A 448 -10.49 8.10 -47.70
N ILE A 449 -10.70 6.78 -47.67
CA ILE A 449 -10.78 5.96 -48.90
C ILE A 449 -11.97 6.38 -49.76
N VAL A 450 -13.15 6.60 -49.17
CA VAL A 450 -14.33 7.04 -49.92
C VAL A 450 -14.07 8.40 -50.56
N LEU A 451 -13.38 9.33 -49.88
CA LEU A 451 -13.01 10.61 -50.49
C LEU A 451 -12.12 10.41 -51.73
N VAL A 452 -11.10 9.56 -51.63
CA VAL A 452 -10.20 9.26 -52.76
C VAL A 452 -10.96 8.63 -53.93
N ILE A 453 -11.83 7.66 -53.65
CA ILE A 453 -12.68 7.02 -54.66
C ILE A 453 -13.55 8.05 -55.37
N VAL A 454 -14.22 8.93 -54.62
CA VAL A 454 -15.10 9.95 -55.20
C VAL A 454 -14.30 10.92 -56.07
N ILE A 455 -13.05 11.25 -55.71
CA ILE A 455 -12.21 12.17 -56.51
C ILE A 455 -11.69 11.49 -57.80
N LEU A 456 -11.22 10.24 -57.70
CA LEU A 456 -10.58 9.52 -58.82
C LEU A 456 -11.59 8.90 -59.80
N GLU A 457 -12.63 8.24 -59.29
CA GLU A 457 -13.59 7.48 -60.10
C GLU A 457 -14.80 8.32 -60.54
N THR A 458 -15.05 9.47 -59.91
CA THR A 458 -16.22 10.30 -60.21
C THR A 458 -15.87 11.77 -60.42
N ASP A 459 -16.69 12.45 -61.24
CA ASP A 459 -16.60 13.90 -61.45
C ASP A 459 -17.59 14.67 -60.57
N PHE A 460 -17.92 14.13 -59.38
CA PHE A 460 -18.89 14.73 -58.48
C PHE A 460 -18.48 16.14 -58.03
N PHE A 461 -17.23 16.30 -57.57
CA PHE A 461 -16.73 17.58 -57.08
C PHE A 461 -16.53 18.60 -58.19
N GLU A 462 -16.02 18.18 -59.36
CA GLU A 462 -15.90 19.01 -60.56
C GLU A 462 -17.26 19.56 -61.01
N ARG A 463 -18.27 18.70 -61.13
CA ARG A 463 -19.60 19.09 -61.62
C ARG A 463 -20.39 19.95 -60.63
N LYS A 464 -20.26 19.70 -59.33
CA LYS A 464 -21.08 20.38 -58.31
C LYS A 464 -20.45 21.67 -57.79
N PHE A 465 -19.11 21.72 -57.71
CA PHE A 465 -18.39 22.84 -57.12
C PHE A 465 -17.44 23.55 -58.08
N GLY A 466 -17.30 23.06 -59.33
CA GLY A 466 -16.47 23.71 -60.35
C GLY A 466 -14.96 23.66 -60.05
N VAL A 467 -14.53 22.73 -59.19
CA VAL A 467 -13.12 22.57 -58.80
C VAL A 467 -12.48 21.47 -59.63
N SER A 468 -11.35 21.76 -60.28
CA SER A 468 -10.53 20.77 -61.01
C SER A 468 -9.21 20.53 -60.29
N LEU A 469 -8.61 19.39 -60.58
CA LEU A 469 -7.19 19.16 -60.29
C LEU A 469 -6.36 19.68 -61.49
N GLU A 470 -5.21 20.29 -61.24
CA GLU A 470 -4.35 20.88 -62.27
C GLU A 470 -3.57 19.82 -63.09
N SER A 471 -3.52 18.56 -62.64
CA SER A 471 -2.78 17.50 -63.33
C SER A 471 -3.43 17.13 -64.67
N GLU A 472 -2.58 16.96 -65.69
CA GLU A 472 -2.96 16.44 -67.00
C GLU A 472 -3.66 15.08 -66.85
N ARG A 473 -4.87 14.95 -67.40
CA ARG A 473 -5.52 13.64 -67.54
C ARG A 473 -4.60 12.76 -68.38
N ASP A 474 -4.35 11.53 -67.94
CA ASP A 474 -3.55 10.57 -68.69
C ASP A 474 -4.11 10.43 -70.13
N ALA A 475 -3.31 9.94 -71.08
CA ALA A 475 -3.73 9.71 -72.47
C ALA A 475 -5.00 8.84 -72.63
N SER A 476 -5.45 8.17 -71.56
CA SER A 476 -6.68 7.38 -71.46
C SER A 476 -7.88 8.14 -70.86
N GLY A 477 -7.75 9.45 -70.59
CA GLY A 477 -8.78 10.30 -69.99
C GLY A 477 -9.02 10.10 -68.49
N ARG A 478 -8.21 9.28 -67.82
CA ARG A 478 -8.28 8.99 -66.37
C ARG A 478 -7.44 9.99 -65.58
N LYS A 479 -7.88 10.30 -64.36
CA LYS A 479 -7.11 11.16 -63.44
C LYS A 479 -5.89 10.40 -62.93
N ASN A 480 -4.77 11.09 -62.81
CA ASN A 480 -3.57 10.50 -62.23
C ASN A 480 -3.83 10.16 -60.75
N HIS A 481 -3.47 8.95 -60.34
CA HIS A 481 -3.69 8.47 -58.99
C HIS A 481 -2.76 9.20 -58.00
N ASN A 482 -1.54 9.54 -58.43
CA ASN A 482 -0.51 10.22 -57.63
C ASN A 482 -0.41 11.71 -57.96
N ASP A 483 -1.57 12.38 -58.04
CA ASP A 483 -1.59 13.83 -58.22
C ASP A 483 -1.10 14.55 -56.95
N ARG A 484 -0.19 15.49 -57.14
CA ARG A 484 0.40 16.35 -56.10
C ARG A 484 -0.66 17.17 -55.33
N GLN A 485 -1.74 17.59 -55.99
CA GLN A 485 -2.86 18.28 -55.34
C GLN A 485 -3.74 17.31 -54.54
N LEU A 486 -3.90 16.07 -55.02
CA LEU A 486 -4.62 15.02 -54.29
C LEU A 486 -3.90 14.65 -52.99
N HIS A 487 -2.56 14.60 -53.02
CA HIS A 487 -1.74 14.42 -51.82
C HIS A 487 -2.07 15.49 -50.76
N MET A 488 -2.20 16.76 -51.15
CA MET A 488 -2.54 17.84 -50.22
C MET A 488 -3.99 17.79 -49.71
N ILE A 489 -4.95 17.39 -50.54
CA ILE A 489 -6.34 17.15 -50.12
C ILE A 489 -6.40 16.08 -49.03
N ILE A 490 -5.69 14.96 -49.23
CA ILE A 490 -5.66 13.85 -48.27
C ILE A 490 -4.91 14.25 -46.99
N TYR A 491 -3.79 14.97 -47.10
CA TYR A 491 -3.08 15.53 -45.95
C TYR A 491 -4.02 16.36 -45.08
N LEU A 492 -4.70 17.34 -45.68
CA LEU A 492 -5.61 18.23 -44.95
C LEU A 492 -6.74 17.43 -44.31
N GLN A 493 -7.35 16.51 -45.08
CA GLN A 493 -8.43 15.68 -44.58
C GLN A 493 -7.99 14.87 -43.35
N VAL A 494 -6.85 14.18 -43.44
CA VAL A 494 -6.33 13.32 -42.38
C VAL A 494 -5.92 14.14 -41.15
N ALA A 495 -5.20 15.25 -41.33
CA ALA A 495 -4.78 16.13 -40.23
C ALA A 495 -5.97 16.65 -39.42
N MET A 496 -6.99 17.15 -40.13
CA MET A 496 -8.16 17.79 -39.54
C MET A 496 -9.00 16.82 -38.69
N ILE A 497 -9.47 15.74 -39.30
CA ILE A 497 -10.38 14.80 -38.63
C ILE A 497 -9.66 13.92 -37.60
N SER A 498 -8.34 13.72 -37.72
CA SER A 498 -7.56 13.06 -36.67
C SER A 498 -7.56 13.91 -35.40
N GLN A 499 -7.33 15.22 -35.46
CA GLN A 499 -7.41 16.06 -34.27
C GLN A 499 -8.85 16.21 -33.75
N ALA A 500 -9.85 16.24 -34.63
CA ALA A 500 -11.24 16.30 -34.21
C ALA A 500 -11.65 15.06 -33.37
N LEU A 501 -11.05 13.89 -33.64
CA LEU A 501 -11.33 12.66 -32.88
C LEU A 501 -11.11 12.84 -31.36
N ILE A 502 -10.23 13.75 -30.93
CA ILE A 502 -10.00 14.05 -29.51
C ILE A 502 -11.32 14.43 -28.80
N PHE A 503 -12.22 15.15 -29.47
CA PHE A 503 -13.50 15.56 -28.88
C PHE A 503 -14.47 14.39 -28.66
N ILE A 504 -14.38 13.35 -29.49
CA ILE A 504 -15.19 12.13 -29.34
C ILE A 504 -14.62 11.25 -28.24
N THR A 505 -13.30 11.06 -28.21
CA THR A 505 -12.64 10.15 -27.25
C THR A 505 -12.66 10.69 -25.83
N ARG A 506 -12.66 12.02 -25.65
CA ARG A 506 -12.77 12.62 -24.31
C ARG A 506 -14.14 12.49 -23.67
N SER A 507 -15.19 12.46 -24.49
CA SER A 507 -16.57 12.56 -24.02
C SER A 507 -17.18 11.20 -23.73
N HIS A 508 -17.86 11.10 -22.58
CA HIS A 508 -18.56 9.89 -22.16
C HIS A 508 -19.96 9.83 -22.80
N GLY A 509 -20.65 10.98 -22.88
CA GLY A 509 -21.88 11.21 -23.64
C GLY A 509 -21.60 11.70 -25.05
N PHE A 510 -22.52 12.51 -25.60
CA PHE A 510 -22.28 13.19 -26.88
C PHE A 510 -21.21 14.27 -26.73
N PHE A 511 -20.39 14.47 -27.76
CA PHE A 511 -19.25 15.39 -27.71
C PHE A 511 -19.63 16.83 -27.36
N PHE A 512 -20.83 17.27 -27.75
CA PHE A 512 -21.32 18.64 -27.53
C PHE A 512 -21.86 18.88 -26.12
N MET A 513 -22.19 17.81 -25.37
CA MET A 513 -22.70 17.94 -23.99
C MET A 513 -21.57 18.24 -23.00
N GLU A 514 -20.36 17.77 -23.29
CA GLU A 514 -19.21 17.91 -22.41
C GLU A 514 -18.28 19.00 -22.96
N ARG A 515 -18.20 20.15 -22.28
CA ARG A 515 -17.38 21.27 -22.73
C ARG A 515 -15.88 20.93 -22.65
N PRO A 516 -15.09 21.13 -23.73
CA PRO A 516 -13.63 20.95 -23.70
C PRO A 516 -12.93 22.04 -22.89
N SER A 517 -11.70 21.77 -22.46
CA SER A 517 -10.84 22.82 -21.91
C SER A 517 -10.56 23.90 -22.96
N THR A 518 -10.36 25.13 -22.51
CA THR A 518 -10.01 26.26 -23.38
C THR A 518 -8.66 26.04 -24.07
N ALA A 519 -7.72 25.38 -23.38
CA ALA A 519 -6.43 24.98 -23.93
C ALA A 519 -6.59 24.00 -25.10
N LEU A 520 -7.44 22.98 -24.95
CA LEU A 520 -7.68 22.00 -26.02
C LEU A 520 -8.36 22.65 -27.23
N LEU A 521 -9.37 23.51 -27.01
CA LEU A 521 -10.05 24.22 -28.10
C LEU A 521 -9.08 25.16 -28.84
N GLY A 522 -8.24 25.89 -28.11
CA GLY A 522 -7.23 26.78 -28.67
C GLY A 522 -6.19 26.02 -29.49
N ALA A 523 -5.65 24.93 -28.96
CA ALA A 523 -4.67 24.10 -29.67
C ALA A 523 -5.27 23.47 -30.92
N PHE A 524 -6.51 22.97 -30.85
CA PHE A 524 -7.24 22.49 -32.03
C PHE A 524 -7.37 23.61 -33.08
N ALA A 525 -7.90 24.78 -32.72
CA ALA A 525 -8.10 25.88 -33.66
C ALA A 525 -6.78 26.32 -34.34
N ILE A 526 -5.69 26.43 -33.58
CA ILE A 526 -4.37 26.77 -34.10
C ILE A 526 -3.88 25.69 -35.06
N ALA A 527 -3.97 24.41 -34.68
CA ALA A 527 -3.48 23.33 -35.52
C ALA A 527 -4.31 23.15 -36.80
N GLN A 528 -5.62 23.38 -36.76
CA GLN A 528 -6.48 23.42 -37.95
C GLN A 528 -6.13 24.61 -38.87
N LEU A 529 -5.86 25.78 -38.30
CA LEU A 529 -5.44 26.97 -39.04
C LEU A 529 -4.09 26.72 -39.74
N VAL A 530 -3.10 26.21 -39.00
CA VAL A 530 -1.78 25.87 -39.56
C VAL A 530 -1.91 24.81 -40.66
N SER A 531 -2.71 23.77 -40.45
CA SER A 531 -2.95 22.74 -41.48
C SER A 531 -3.58 23.33 -42.75
N SER A 532 -4.54 24.24 -42.60
CA SER A 532 -5.22 24.90 -43.72
C SER A 532 -4.28 25.86 -44.47
N ILE A 533 -3.41 26.58 -43.76
CA ILE A 533 -2.38 27.45 -44.36
C ILE A 533 -1.37 26.62 -45.16
N ILE A 534 -0.90 25.49 -44.61
CA ILE A 534 0.00 24.59 -45.32
C ILE A 534 -0.68 24.06 -46.60
N ALA A 535 -1.95 23.66 -46.52
CA ALA A 535 -2.70 23.21 -47.70
C ALA A 535 -2.87 24.32 -48.77
N ALA A 536 -3.06 25.58 -48.35
CA ALA A 536 -3.28 26.69 -49.27
C ALA A 536 -2.01 27.21 -49.96
N TYR A 537 -0.83 27.08 -49.35
CA TYR A 537 0.39 27.76 -49.80
C TYR A 537 1.64 26.89 -49.95
N ALA A 538 1.62 25.61 -49.54
CA ALA A 538 2.81 24.77 -49.62
C ALA A 538 3.03 24.20 -51.02
N ASP A 539 4.06 24.70 -51.70
CA ASP A 539 4.58 24.19 -52.98
C ASP A 539 6.06 23.78 -52.82
N TRP A 540 6.30 22.69 -52.10
CA TRP A 540 7.66 22.20 -51.85
C TRP A 540 8.09 21.18 -52.91
N GLY A 541 9.06 21.55 -53.75
CA GLY A 541 9.55 20.72 -54.85
C GLY A 541 10.17 19.38 -54.46
N PHE A 542 10.51 19.17 -53.18
CA PHE A 542 11.06 17.89 -52.69
C PHE A 542 10.00 16.90 -52.19
N THR A 543 8.72 17.30 -52.08
CA THR A 543 7.66 16.47 -51.49
C THR A 543 6.55 16.06 -52.45
N ASP A 544 6.67 16.32 -53.76
CA ASP A 544 5.60 16.04 -54.74
C ASP A 544 4.22 16.50 -54.26
N ILE A 545 4.15 17.75 -53.77
CA ILE A 545 2.92 18.40 -53.33
C ILE A 545 2.71 19.68 -54.13
N HIS A 546 1.46 20.03 -54.34
CA HIS A 546 1.06 21.34 -54.85
C HIS A 546 -0.07 21.92 -54.00
N SER A 547 -0.05 23.24 -53.86
CA SER A 547 -1.08 23.99 -53.16
C SER A 547 -2.47 23.74 -53.79
N ILE A 548 -3.49 23.78 -52.95
CA ILE A 548 -4.87 23.52 -53.36
C ILE A 548 -5.71 24.79 -53.30
N SER A 549 -6.68 24.90 -54.20
CA SER A 549 -7.58 26.04 -54.24
C SER A 549 -8.45 26.13 -52.97
N GLY A 550 -8.88 27.35 -52.61
CA GLY A 550 -9.76 27.57 -51.47
C GLY A 550 -11.09 26.78 -51.54
N GLY A 551 -11.54 26.44 -52.75
CA GLY A 551 -12.69 25.56 -52.96
C GLY A 551 -12.46 24.15 -52.42
N TRP A 552 -11.31 23.55 -52.70
CA TRP A 552 -10.93 22.23 -52.16
C TRP A 552 -10.80 22.24 -50.64
N ILE A 553 -10.22 23.31 -50.06
CA ILE A 553 -10.13 23.47 -48.60
C ILE A 553 -11.54 23.46 -47.98
N GLY A 554 -12.47 24.25 -48.51
CA GLY A 554 -13.86 24.29 -48.02
C GLY A 554 -14.58 22.93 -48.13
N ILE A 555 -14.37 22.20 -49.23
CA ILE A 555 -14.92 20.85 -49.42
C ILE A 555 -14.40 19.89 -48.37
N VAL A 556 -13.09 19.88 -48.09
CA VAL A 556 -12.48 19.01 -47.08
C VAL A 556 -13.00 19.33 -45.68
N TRP A 557 -13.19 20.61 -45.34
CA TRP A 557 -13.81 21.03 -44.10
C TRP A 557 -15.22 20.44 -43.93
N VAL A 558 -16.08 20.61 -44.94
CA VAL A 558 -17.45 20.09 -44.93
C VAL A 558 -17.45 18.56 -44.87
N TRP A 559 -16.59 17.90 -45.65
CA TRP A 559 -16.44 16.45 -45.64
C TRP A 559 -16.13 15.93 -44.23
N ASN A 560 -15.16 16.54 -43.56
CA ASN A 560 -14.77 16.15 -42.21
C ASN A 560 -15.89 16.38 -41.19
N ILE A 561 -16.61 17.50 -41.28
CA ILE A 561 -17.75 17.76 -40.39
C ILE A 561 -18.84 16.70 -40.56
N VAL A 562 -19.17 16.33 -41.81
CA VAL A 562 -20.19 15.29 -42.10
C VAL A 562 -19.78 13.94 -41.53
N TRP A 563 -18.53 13.53 -41.72
CA TRP A 563 -18.01 12.25 -41.22
C TRP A 563 -17.74 12.25 -39.71
N PHE A 564 -17.63 13.42 -39.08
CA PHE A 564 -17.42 13.56 -37.64
C PHE A 564 -18.65 13.19 -36.81
N PHE A 565 -19.84 13.65 -37.18
CA PHE A 565 -21.06 13.43 -36.38
C PHE A 565 -21.40 11.94 -36.11
N PRO A 566 -21.26 11.00 -37.06
CA PRO A 566 -21.54 9.60 -36.80
C PRO A 566 -20.56 8.92 -35.81
N LEU A 567 -19.40 9.52 -35.51
CA LEU A 567 -18.45 8.94 -34.55
C LEU A 567 -19.05 8.74 -33.16
N ASP A 568 -19.92 9.66 -32.71
CA ASP A 568 -20.62 9.51 -31.43
C ASP A 568 -21.61 8.34 -31.45
N TRP A 569 -22.26 8.08 -32.59
CA TRP A 569 -23.15 6.93 -32.73
C TRP A 569 -22.38 5.62 -32.68
N ILE A 570 -21.20 5.57 -33.29
CA ILE A 570 -20.27 4.43 -33.21
C ILE A 570 -19.87 4.20 -31.75
N LYS A 571 -19.54 5.27 -31.01
CA LYS A 571 -19.21 5.19 -29.58
C LYS A 571 -20.33 4.51 -28.78
N PHE A 572 -21.58 4.92 -28.97
CA PHE A 572 -22.72 4.32 -28.27
C PHE A 572 -22.99 2.88 -28.71
N ALA A 573 -22.89 2.59 -30.01
CA ALA A 573 -23.03 1.24 -30.55
C ALA A 573 -21.98 0.28 -29.96
N MET A 574 -20.72 0.71 -29.88
CA MET A 574 -19.61 -0.05 -29.28
C MET A 574 -19.85 -0.34 -27.79
N LYS A 575 -20.32 0.67 -27.03
CA LYS A 575 -20.67 0.51 -25.62
C LYS A 575 -21.80 -0.50 -25.43
N ALA A 576 -22.84 -0.44 -26.26
CA ALA A 576 -24.01 -1.30 -26.16
C ALA A 576 -23.75 -2.75 -26.58
N THR A 577 -22.80 -3.00 -27.50
CA THR A 577 -22.57 -4.31 -28.11
C THR A 577 -21.29 -4.97 -27.63
N ILE A 578 -20.15 -4.60 -28.21
CA ILE A 578 -18.85 -5.27 -28.06
C ILE A 578 -18.34 -5.15 -26.62
N ILE A 579 -18.47 -3.98 -26.01
CA ILE A 579 -17.94 -3.72 -24.66
C ILE A 579 -18.79 -4.42 -23.61
N ARG A 580 -20.11 -4.32 -23.73
CA ARG A 580 -21.03 -5.08 -22.90
C ARG A 580 -20.73 -6.58 -22.99
N TRP A 581 -20.51 -7.10 -24.18
CA TRP A 581 -20.14 -8.50 -24.37
C TRP A 581 -18.81 -8.87 -23.72
N PHE A 582 -17.77 -8.05 -23.85
CA PHE A 582 -16.49 -8.30 -23.17
C PHE A 582 -16.63 -8.30 -21.65
N ARG A 583 -17.42 -7.38 -21.11
CA ARG A 583 -17.72 -7.29 -19.67
C ARG A 583 -18.46 -8.54 -19.19
N GLU A 584 -19.57 -8.90 -19.83
CA GLU A 584 -20.35 -10.09 -19.49
C GLU A 584 -19.50 -11.37 -19.61
N ARG A 585 -18.66 -11.49 -20.64
CA ARG A 585 -17.78 -12.65 -20.82
C ARG A 585 -16.74 -12.77 -19.71
N ARG A 586 -16.21 -11.64 -19.22
CA ARG A 586 -15.29 -11.64 -18.08
C ARG A 586 -15.99 -11.98 -16.78
N GLU A 587 -17.14 -11.38 -16.52
CA GLU A 587 -17.94 -11.69 -15.33
C GLU A 587 -18.30 -13.18 -15.31
N ARG A 588 -18.67 -13.77 -16.45
CA ARG A 588 -18.90 -15.22 -16.58
C ARG A 588 -17.64 -16.04 -16.32
N LYS A 589 -16.47 -15.61 -16.83
CA LYS A 589 -15.19 -16.30 -16.57
C LYS A 589 -14.77 -16.21 -15.10
N ALA A 590 -14.94 -15.05 -14.47
CA ALA A 590 -14.68 -14.85 -13.05
C ALA A 590 -15.61 -15.71 -12.20
N ALA A 591 -16.92 -15.72 -12.51
CA ALA A 591 -17.90 -16.57 -11.85
C ALA A 591 -17.61 -18.06 -12.06
N ALA A 592 -17.19 -18.47 -13.27
CA ALA A 592 -16.80 -19.86 -13.54
C ALA A 592 -15.52 -20.26 -12.79
N ALA A 593 -14.52 -19.37 -12.71
CA ALA A 593 -13.29 -19.60 -11.96
C ALA A 593 -13.55 -19.70 -10.44
N ALA A 594 -14.44 -18.86 -9.91
CA ALA A 594 -14.89 -18.91 -8.52
C ALA A 594 -15.67 -20.21 -8.21
N ARG A 595 -16.49 -20.69 -9.15
CA ARG A 595 -17.20 -21.99 -9.01
C ARG A 595 -16.26 -23.19 -9.10
N ALA A 596 -15.27 -23.15 -10.00
CA ALA A 596 -14.34 -24.26 -10.22
C ALA A 596 -13.39 -24.52 -9.04
N THR A 597 -13.24 -23.53 -8.17
CA THR A 597 -12.37 -23.59 -6.99
C THR A 597 -13.12 -23.89 -5.69
N GLY A 598 -14.41 -24.25 -5.76
CA GLY A 598 -15.17 -24.66 -4.56
C GLY A 598 -15.31 -23.56 -3.50
N GLY A 599 -15.24 -22.28 -3.90
CA GLY A 599 -15.27 -21.14 -2.97
C GLY A 599 -13.89 -20.70 -2.46
N GLU A 600 -12.81 -21.43 -2.74
CA GLU A 600 -11.45 -20.93 -2.53
C GLU A 600 -11.03 -20.07 -3.72
N VAL A 601 -11.23 -18.76 -3.63
CA VAL A 601 -10.97 -17.86 -4.76
C VAL A 601 -9.54 -18.08 -5.30
N PRO A 602 -9.37 -18.39 -6.60
CA PRO A 602 -8.05 -18.58 -7.15
C PRO A 602 -7.33 -17.24 -7.00
N LEU A 603 -6.12 -17.28 -6.45
CA LEU A 603 -5.18 -16.16 -6.38
C LEU A 603 -4.81 -15.70 -7.80
N THR A 604 -5.74 -15.08 -8.52
CA THR A 604 -5.41 -14.29 -9.70
C THR A 604 -4.74 -13.03 -9.19
N ARG A 605 -3.41 -13.06 -9.17
CA ARG A 605 -2.57 -11.87 -9.02
C ARG A 605 -3.03 -10.84 -10.04
N THR A 606 -3.78 -9.84 -9.59
CA THR A 606 -3.84 -8.57 -10.30
C THR A 606 -2.44 -8.00 -10.24
N THR A 607 -1.65 -8.22 -11.29
CA THR A 607 -0.31 -7.66 -11.42
C THR A 607 -0.45 -6.16 -11.62
N SER A 608 -0.52 -5.40 -10.52
CA SER A 608 -0.18 -3.99 -10.59
C SER A 608 1.28 -3.92 -11.08
N ARG A 609 1.56 -3.13 -12.11
CA ARG A 609 2.93 -2.99 -12.65
C ARG A 609 3.95 -2.59 -11.57
N ALA A 610 3.51 -1.91 -10.51
CA ALA A 610 4.34 -1.57 -9.36
C ALA A 610 4.86 -2.82 -8.61
N ALA A 611 4.02 -3.84 -8.42
CA ALA A 611 4.45 -5.12 -7.83
C ALA A 611 5.44 -5.86 -8.75
N SER A 612 5.32 -5.74 -10.08
CA SER A 612 6.29 -6.38 -10.99
C SER A 612 7.70 -5.79 -10.90
N ILE A 613 7.85 -4.50 -10.57
CA ILE A 613 9.16 -3.87 -10.45
C ILE A 613 9.83 -4.26 -9.13
N HIS A 614 9.11 -4.20 -8.00
CA HIS A 614 9.67 -4.60 -6.70
C HIS A 614 9.85 -6.12 -6.55
N GLU A 615 8.94 -6.92 -7.10
CA GLU A 615 9.03 -8.38 -7.03
C GLU A 615 10.00 -8.97 -8.06
N SER A 616 10.28 -8.27 -9.18
CA SER A 616 11.37 -8.67 -10.11
C SER A 616 12.76 -8.35 -9.59
N LEU A 617 12.88 -7.39 -8.65
CA LEU A 617 14.12 -7.11 -7.95
C LEU A 617 14.43 -8.15 -6.87
N TYR A 618 13.40 -8.68 -6.18
CA TYR A 618 13.59 -9.67 -5.10
C TYR A 618 13.37 -11.13 -5.51
N SER A 619 12.65 -11.41 -6.59
CA SER A 619 12.43 -12.77 -7.06
C SER A 619 12.86 -12.92 -8.52
N ASN A 620 13.65 -13.97 -8.79
CA ASN A 620 13.94 -14.52 -10.12
C ASN A 620 15.19 -14.06 -10.91
N ARG A 621 16.39 -14.15 -10.32
CA ARG A 621 17.57 -14.57 -11.11
C ARG A 621 17.89 -16.06 -11.03
N VAL A 622 17.43 -16.76 -10.00
CA VAL A 622 17.62 -18.22 -9.85
C VAL A 622 16.77 -19.03 -10.84
N SER A 623 15.56 -18.56 -11.18
CA SER A 623 14.69 -19.25 -12.13
C SER A 623 15.06 -19.01 -13.59
N PHE A 624 15.79 -17.93 -13.90
CA PHE A 624 16.36 -17.68 -15.22
C PHE A 624 17.52 -18.64 -15.49
N LEU A 625 18.45 -18.81 -14.55
CA LEU A 625 19.53 -19.80 -14.65
C LEU A 625 19.00 -21.24 -14.75
N LYS A 626 17.97 -21.60 -13.96
CA LYS A 626 17.30 -22.91 -14.07
C LYS A 626 16.53 -23.12 -15.39
N ARG A 627 16.09 -22.05 -16.05
CA ARG A 627 15.44 -22.13 -17.38
C ARG A 627 16.46 -22.16 -18.50
N ALA A 628 17.53 -21.36 -18.41
CA ALA A 628 18.64 -21.36 -19.34
C ALA A 628 19.37 -22.72 -19.34
N ALA A 629 19.62 -23.32 -18.17
CA ALA A 629 20.23 -24.65 -18.04
C ALA A 629 19.36 -25.76 -18.66
N ARG A 630 18.02 -25.69 -18.49
CA ARG A 630 17.08 -26.61 -19.13
C ARG A 630 17.00 -26.44 -20.65
N ARG A 631 17.12 -25.20 -21.14
CA ARG A 631 17.06 -24.89 -22.58
C ARG A 631 18.37 -25.20 -23.31
N ALA A 632 19.50 -25.22 -22.60
CA ALA A 632 20.83 -25.54 -23.11
C ALA A 632 21.20 -27.03 -23.06
N GLY A 633 20.26 -27.93 -22.73
CA GLY A 633 20.46 -29.38 -22.83
C GLY A 633 21.35 -30.02 -21.76
N PHE A 634 21.68 -29.32 -20.68
CA PHE A 634 22.38 -29.92 -19.54
C PHE A 634 21.39 -30.75 -18.71
N GLY A 635 21.30 -32.04 -19.02
CA GLY A 635 20.51 -33.02 -18.26
C GLY A 635 20.96 -33.11 -16.80
N ASP A 636 19.97 -33.04 -15.90
CA ASP A 636 19.88 -33.32 -14.44
C ASP A 636 21.11 -33.32 -13.51
N LYS A 637 22.26 -32.77 -13.92
CA LYS A 637 23.40 -32.53 -13.02
C LYS A 637 23.08 -31.32 -12.15
N ARG A 638 22.69 -31.59 -10.90
CA ARG A 638 22.45 -30.59 -9.85
C ARG A 638 23.61 -29.60 -9.77
N VAL A 639 23.40 -28.39 -10.27
CA VAL A 639 24.27 -27.24 -9.97
C VAL A 639 24.12 -26.95 -8.48
N ARG A 640 25.11 -27.32 -7.68
CA ARG A 640 25.13 -27.12 -6.23
C ARG A 640 26.01 -25.91 -5.94
N MET A 641 25.37 -24.79 -5.60
CA MET A 641 26.06 -23.56 -5.18
C MET A 641 26.15 -23.58 -3.65
N SER A 642 27.29 -23.19 -3.07
CA SER A 642 27.49 -23.24 -1.62
C SER A 642 26.67 -22.15 -0.92
N GLN A 643 26.20 -22.41 0.31
CA GLN A 643 25.44 -21.43 1.09
C GLN A 643 26.25 -20.13 1.36
N GLY A 644 27.58 -20.24 1.48
CA GLY A 644 28.47 -19.09 1.67
C GLY A 644 28.57 -18.19 0.43
N GLU A 645 28.48 -18.76 -0.78
CA GLU A 645 28.43 -17.97 -2.02
C GLU A 645 27.08 -17.27 -2.21
N LEU A 646 25.98 -17.89 -1.76
CA LEU A 646 24.65 -17.29 -1.72
C LEU A 646 24.62 -16.09 -0.75
N GLN A 647 25.26 -16.21 0.41
CA GLN A 647 25.38 -15.10 1.38
C GLN A 647 26.28 -13.97 0.86
N ARG A 648 27.39 -14.28 0.17
CA ARG A 648 28.24 -13.28 -0.48
C ARG A 648 27.54 -12.56 -1.63
N PHE A 649 26.69 -13.26 -2.40
CA PHE A 649 25.89 -12.63 -3.45
C PHE A 649 24.79 -11.72 -2.88
N SER A 650 24.14 -12.14 -1.78
CA SER A 650 23.13 -11.30 -1.12
C SER A 650 23.74 -10.08 -0.43
N SER A 651 24.95 -10.20 0.14
CA SER A 651 25.62 -9.07 0.79
C SER A 651 26.13 -8.03 -0.22
N ILE A 652 26.65 -8.47 -1.38
CA ILE A 652 27.03 -7.56 -2.48
C ILE A 652 25.80 -6.85 -3.06
N GLN A 653 24.66 -7.55 -3.19
CA GLN A 653 23.40 -6.92 -3.62
C GLN A 653 22.83 -5.95 -2.59
N ALA A 654 22.89 -6.27 -1.29
CA ALA A 654 22.48 -5.38 -0.21
C ALA A 654 23.37 -4.12 -0.16
N ALA A 655 24.68 -4.27 -0.31
CA ALA A 655 25.64 -3.17 -0.35
C ALA A 655 25.43 -2.25 -1.58
N GLN A 656 25.17 -2.83 -2.76
CA GLN A 656 24.86 -2.03 -3.96
C GLN A 656 23.53 -1.29 -3.84
N THR A 657 22.51 -1.93 -3.25
CA THR A 657 21.18 -1.32 -3.05
C THR A 657 21.24 -0.18 -2.02
N GLY A 658 21.99 -0.37 -0.92
CA GLY A 658 22.29 0.66 0.06
C GLY A 658 23.06 1.84 -0.53
N ALA A 659 24.04 1.59 -1.40
CA ALA A 659 24.81 2.64 -2.08
C ALA A 659 23.97 3.45 -3.09
N THR A 660 22.96 2.83 -3.72
CA THR A 660 21.97 3.56 -4.55
C THR A 660 20.97 4.38 -3.74
N LEU A 661 20.58 3.91 -2.56
CA LEU A 661 19.67 4.63 -1.65
C LEU A 661 20.38 5.84 -0.98
N ALA A 662 21.66 5.68 -0.61
CA ALA A 662 22.47 6.75 -0.03
C ALA A 662 22.82 7.88 -1.03
N ARG A 663 22.62 7.67 -2.34
CA ARG A 663 22.93 8.68 -3.38
C ARG A 663 21.84 9.74 -3.61
N ASN A 664 20.71 9.68 -2.91
CA ASN A 664 19.73 10.77 -2.88
C ASN A 664 19.59 11.34 -1.46
N PRO A 665 20.57 12.12 -0.97
CA PRO A 665 20.29 13.05 0.11
C PRO A 665 19.35 14.13 -0.44
N SER A 666 18.26 14.35 0.28
CA SER A 666 17.42 15.55 0.21
C SER A 666 18.27 16.79 -0.08
N ARG A 667 17.94 17.52 -1.15
CA ARG A 667 18.46 18.88 -1.34
C ARG A 667 18.00 19.75 -0.17
N PRO A 668 18.87 20.61 0.39
CA PRO A 668 18.44 21.61 1.36
C PRO A 668 17.78 22.77 0.61
N HIS A 669 16.54 23.10 0.97
CA HIS A 669 15.99 24.46 1.06
C HIS A 669 14.69 24.43 1.85
#